data_AF-A0A2G5UW98-F1
#
_entry.id   AF-A0A2G5UW98-F1
#
_cell.length_a   1.000
_cell.length_b   1.000
_cell.length_c   1.000
_cell.angle_alpha   90.00
_cell.angle_beta   90.00
_cell.angle_gamma   90.00
#
_symmetry.space_group_name_H-M   'P 1'
#
loop_
_entity.id
_entity.type
_entity.pdbx_description
1 polymer ?
#
loop_
_entity_poly.entity_id
_entity_poly.type
_entity_poly.pdbx_seq_one_letter_code
_entity_poly.pdbx_strand_id
1 'polypeptide(L)'
;MWLLKVPLFLFLIGATKSKKNSQLALEEYYQEASQIYEKANKIHLEYELATGKVGALDVAERILNKKMDASVLEEYVEMKISGGLKEQNEILELFEKAEEVKTTDQLKDNVENGFTLMDGFSDLKNELTDFNTTDVERDIKRLEDRLNANYDFSSRDLTDSFKKLLIFISDLIERVAEPLSQVSEDQELFYDEQMLLFNAMNNILDQEDIPRYIHHILEKLGFHNDLQGLESFKRAQVVAESLNSMMNEVKNLEALASEIPKIEKEMERIEELRDGNEVEEIKNRFKNLITSSDFFKDFRTVTNVHRPYQAIESISPLLQQIKSFSSKMRAFEFRSSRTSKEWFTFEDHFQQEIQPGSLTEKFSSFRECIQNFDFKLSFPMEILTDFEEKLSRVLSLDSEYQDTARRIEILRYEAAHLHHLSRSRYRGLSQVDRDLLTTIRGVFNDIKRIHDHHPKDFKTHPSYPDREVSNLEYILLEIRDLIKEMDLDSVRKVLTHFNTSKTFLECYSNIETTASDMKELLVLPGKVWNFDPKVLEGTVEFIGMFKETYKMIEEIKEWKIASNPEIENFPLDGEDVKAVSDGIIVLDTIRNVQNGWKMMKTLDVENSEIEDSWDLLDSSLSQFFEILSSQKIWNLSNVSFPTNLPMDTIRTFIQNEYQEDRRNDILNFLKKIQKLETDFPEYQDKLEKMNEAMGKIKEWDNGKMSPVKEMVDCFEIECAATLKLPEASN
;
A
#
# COMPACT_ATOMS: atom_id res chain seq x y z
N MET A 1 -125.98 4.22 -28.18
CA MET A 1 -125.07 3.10 -27.88
C MET A 1 -123.67 3.69 -27.79
N TRP A 2 -123.32 4.24 -26.63
CA TRP A 2 -122.81 3.49 -25.47
C TRP A 2 -121.40 2.96 -25.77
N LEU A 3 -120.38 3.63 -25.24
CA LEU A 3 -119.86 3.43 -23.87
C LEU A 3 -119.13 2.10 -23.75
N LEU A 4 -117.92 2.18 -23.19
CA LEU A 4 -116.94 1.13 -22.89
C LEU A 4 -115.83 0.99 -23.94
N LYS A 5 -114.70 1.66 -23.68
CA LYS A 5 -113.34 1.06 -23.62
C LYS A 5 -112.22 2.11 -23.57
N VAL A 6 -112.34 3.13 -22.71
CA VAL A 6 -111.20 4.06 -22.45
C VAL A 6 -110.90 4.33 -20.96
N PRO A 7 -111.74 4.07 -19.94
CA PRO A 7 -111.36 4.41 -18.56
C PRO A 7 -110.64 3.29 -17.78
N LEU A 8 -110.05 2.27 -18.44
CA LEU A 8 -109.33 1.18 -17.75
C LEU A 8 -107.81 1.34 -17.71
N PHE A 9 -107.23 2.30 -18.44
CA PHE A 9 -105.77 2.55 -18.41
C PHE A 9 -105.36 3.61 -17.39
N LEU A 10 -106.27 4.48 -16.94
CA LEU A 10 -105.98 5.53 -15.94
C LEU A 10 -106.11 5.04 -14.49
N PHE A 11 -106.66 3.84 -14.24
CA PHE A 11 -106.71 3.23 -12.91
C PHE A 11 -105.59 2.19 -12.64
N LEU A 12 -104.72 1.89 -13.63
CA LEU A 12 -103.57 0.99 -13.46
C LEU A 12 -102.24 1.71 -13.24
N ILE A 13 -102.19 3.04 -13.37
CA ILE A 13 -100.97 3.85 -13.13
C ILE A 13 -100.90 4.32 -11.65
N GLY A 14 -101.96 4.13 -10.86
CA GLY A 14 -102.02 4.51 -9.45
C GLY A 14 -101.43 3.50 -8.45
N ALA A 15 -100.86 2.36 -8.88
CA ALA A 15 -100.50 1.29 -7.95
C ALA A 15 -99.22 0.49 -8.31
N THR A 16 -98.25 1.11 -8.97
CA THR A 16 -96.88 0.57 -9.02
C THR A 16 -95.89 1.57 -8.42
N LYS A 17 -95.95 1.70 -7.08
CA LYS A 17 -94.75 1.96 -6.29
C LYS A 17 -93.80 0.79 -6.57
N SER A 18 -93.03 0.91 -7.63
CA SER A 18 -91.87 0.06 -7.89
C SER A 18 -90.97 0.18 -6.66
N LYS A 19 -90.92 -0.88 -5.84
CA LYS A 19 -89.82 -1.10 -4.89
C LYS A 19 -88.56 -1.10 -5.75
N LYS A 20 -87.88 0.04 -5.87
CA LYS A 20 -86.53 0.10 -6.44
C LYS A 20 -85.72 -0.93 -5.65
N ASN A 21 -85.18 -1.93 -6.34
CA ASN A 21 -84.44 -3.00 -5.70
C ASN A 21 -83.31 -2.34 -4.89
N SER A 22 -83.26 -2.55 -3.58
CA SER A 22 -82.40 -1.75 -2.69
C SER A 22 -80.91 -1.86 -3.00
N GLN A 23 -80.50 -2.97 -3.60
CA GLN A 23 -79.17 -3.16 -4.16
C GLN A 23 -78.84 -2.14 -5.27
N LEU A 24 -79.82 -1.81 -6.12
CA LEU A 24 -79.67 -0.84 -7.19
C LEU A 24 -79.56 0.60 -6.63
N ALA A 25 -80.27 0.88 -5.54
CA ALA A 25 -80.19 2.18 -4.85
C ALA A 25 -78.84 2.38 -4.12
N LEU A 26 -78.28 1.34 -3.49
CA LEU A 26 -76.96 1.42 -2.85
C LEU A 26 -75.84 1.56 -3.87
N GLU A 27 -75.92 0.84 -5.00
CA GLU A 27 -74.95 0.94 -6.08
C GLU A 27 -74.97 2.33 -6.73
N GLU A 28 -76.16 2.84 -7.10
CA GLU A 28 -76.32 4.20 -7.63
C GLU A 28 -75.75 5.23 -6.65
N TYR A 29 -76.00 5.04 -5.34
CA TYR A 29 -75.54 5.98 -4.33
C TYR A 29 -74.02 5.96 -4.15
N TYR A 30 -73.42 4.78 -4.11
CA TYR A 30 -71.97 4.62 -4.07
C TYR A 30 -71.30 5.27 -5.29
N GLN A 31 -71.86 5.10 -6.49
CA GLN A 31 -71.36 5.73 -7.71
C GLN A 31 -71.47 7.26 -7.64
N GLU A 32 -72.60 7.78 -7.18
CA GLU A 32 -72.80 9.22 -6.99
C GLU A 32 -71.82 9.81 -5.97
N ALA A 33 -71.66 9.16 -4.81
CA ALA A 33 -70.69 9.57 -3.78
C ALA A 33 -69.25 9.52 -4.33
N SER A 34 -68.89 8.47 -5.06
CA SER A 34 -67.58 8.33 -5.68
C SER A 34 -67.29 9.44 -6.70
N GLN A 35 -68.26 9.78 -7.56
CA GLN A 35 -68.13 10.88 -8.51
C GLN A 35 -67.99 12.24 -7.82
N ILE A 36 -68.79 12.47 -6.76
CA ILE A 36 -68.70 13.70 -5.97
C ILE A 36 -67.35 13.79 -5.28
N TYR A 37 -66.84 12.70 -4.70
CA TYR A 37 -65.52 12.66 -4.09
C TYR A 37 -64.40 12.92 -5.09
N GLU A 38 -64.41 12.26 -6.26
CA GLU A 38 -63.40 12.50 -7.29
C GLU A 38 -63.37 13.98 -7.70
N LYS A 39 -64.54 14.58 -7.91
CA LYS A 39 -64.67 16.01 -8.22
C LYS A 39 -64.23 16.91 -7.06
N ALA A 40 -64.68 16.62 -5.84
CA ALA A 40 -64.39 17.38 -4.63
C ALA A 40 -62.90 17.39 -4.31
N ASN A 41 -62.30 16.20 -4.31
CA ASN A 41 -60.88 16.00 -4.06
C ASN A 41 -60.03 16.69 -5.13
N LYS A 42 -60.44 16.62 -6.40
CA LYS A 42 -59.78 17.34 -7.50
C LYS A 42 -59.74 18.85 -7.24
N ILE A 43 -60.90 19.46 -6.94
CA ILE A 43 -61.01 20.91 -6.71
C ILE A 43 -60.28 21.31 -5.43
N HIS A 44 -60.36 20.49 -4.38
CA HIS A 44 -59.69 20.73 -3.11
C HIS A 44 -58.16 20.75 -3.24
N LEU A 45 -57.58 19.76 -3.92
CA LEU A 45 -56.13 19.72 -4.19
C LEU A 45 -55.68 20.94 -5.02
N GLU A 46 -56.48 21.36 -5.99
CA GLU A 46 -56.23 22.55 -6.79
C GLU A 46 -56.32 23.84 -5.95
N TYR A 47 -57.31 23.91 -5.05
CA TYR A 47 -57.49 25.01 -4.10
C TYR A 47 -56.34 25.14 -3.10
N GLU A 48 -55.87 24.03 -2.53
CA GLU A 48 -54.74 24.04 -1.58
C GLU A 48 -53.46 24.59 -2.22
N LEU A 49 -53.22 24.25 -3.50
CA LEU A 49 -52.12 24.80 -4.29
C LEU A 49 -52.33 26.28 -4.64
N ALA A 50 -53.54 26.67 -5.05
CA ALA A 50 -53.86 28.04 -5.44
C ALA A 50 -53.79 29.03 -4.27
N THR A 51 -54.17 28.59 -3.08
CA THR A 51 -54.13 29.40 -1.86
C THR A 51 -52.79 29.36 -1.14
N GLY A 52 -51.85 28.53 -1.60
CA GLY A 52 -50.53 28.35 -0.98
C GLY A 52 -50.58 27.60 0.36
N LYS A 53 -51.69 26.93 0.69
CA LYS A 53 -51.75 26.01 1.84
C LYS A 53 -50.81 24.83 1.67
N VAL A 54 -50.62 24.39 0.42
CA VAL A 54 -49.62 23.40 0.02
C VAL A 54 -48.79 24.01 -1.11
N GLY A 55 -47.47 24.04 -0.96
CA GLY A 55 -46.56 24.52 -1.99
C GLY A 55 -46.33 23.48 -3.09
N ALA A 56 -45.86 23.95 -4.25
CA ALA A 56 -45.48 23.07 -5.36
C ALA A 56 -44.36 22.08 -4.96
N LEU A 57 -43.43 22.50 -4.09
CA LEU A 57 -42.39 21.63 -3.52
C LEU A 57 -43.00 20.54 -2.65
N ASP A 58 -43.96 20.86 -1.78
CA ASP A 58 -44.64 19.87 -0.93
C ASP A 58 -45.35 18.80 -1.78
N VAL A 59 -45.97 19.19 -2.89
CA VAL A 59 -46.58 18.26 -3.85
C VAL A 59 -45.52 17.36 -4.50
N ALA A 60 -44.39 17.92 -4.90
CA ALA A 60 -43.28 17.15 -5.44
C ALA A 60 -42.74 16.12 -4.44
N GLU A 61 -42.51 16.53 -3.18
CA GLU A 61 -42.03 15.65 -2.11
C GLU A 61 -43.02 14.53 -1.80
N ARG A 62 -44.33 14.82 -1.78
CA ARG A 62 -45.40 13.81 -1.62
C ARG A 62 -45.42 12.82 -2.78
N ILE A 63 -45.33 13.30 -4.02
CA ILE A 63 -45.37 12.47 -5.22
C ILE A 63 -44.12 11.59 -5.32
N LEU A 64 -42.95 12.10 -4.95
CA LEU A 64 -41.67 11.40 -5.01
C LEU A 64 -41.34 10.63 -3.72
N ASN A 65 -42.16 10.77 -2.68
CA ASN A 65 -41.96 10.21 -1.34
C ASN A 65 -40.55 10.44 -0.79
N LYS A 66 -40.01 11.64 -1.03
CA LYS A 66 -38.66 12.04 -0.60
C LYS A 66 -38.60 13.54 -0.42
N LYS A 67 -37.97 13.98 0.68
CA LYS A 67 -37.69 15.39 0.95
C LYS A 67 -36.66 15.93 -0.06
N MET A 68 -36.91 17.12 -0.60
CA MET A 68 -36.08 17.80 -1.59
C MET A 68 -35.30 18.95 -0.93
N ASP A 69 -34.46 18.59 0.04
CA ASP A 69 -33.69 19.56 0.84
C ASP A 69 -32.55 20.18 0.04
N ALA A 70 -32.79 21.35 -0.56
CA ALA A 70 -31.82 22.05 -1.40
C ALA A 70 -30.57 22.53 -0.62
N SER A 71 -30.64 22.63 0.71
CA SER A 71 -29.51 23.09 1.53
C SER A 71 -28.27 22.19 1.41
N VAL A 72 -28.48 20.90 1.12
CA VAL A 72 -27.40 19.92 0.88
C VAL A 72 -26.61 20.23 -0.40
N LEU A 73 -27.17 21.06 -1.29
CA LEU A 73 -26.60 21.39 -2.59
C LEU A 73 -26.01 22.81 -2.66
N GLU A 74 -26.32 23.69 -1.70
CA GLU A 74 -25.98 25.12 -1.73
C GLU A 74 -24.48 25.38 -1.86
N GLU A 75 -23.65 24.65 -1.10
CA GLU A 75 -22.19 24.78 -1.16
C GLU A 75 -21.64 24.59 -2.59
N TYR A 76 -22.23 23.66 -3.34
CA TYR A 76 -21.80 23.34 -4.70
C TYR A 76 -22.29 24.36 -5.74
N VAL A 77 -23.37 25.09 -5.47
CA VAL A 77 -23.90 26.12 -6.37
C VAL A 77 -22.91 27.28 -6.53
N GLU A 78 -22.28 27.68 -5.43
CA GLU A 78 -21.32 28.79 -5.41
C GLU A 78 -19.95 28.43 -6.01
N MET A 79 -19.62 27.13 -6.14
CA MET A 79 -18.34 26.68 -6.68
C MET A 79 -18.13 27.12 -8.13
N LYS A 80 -17.00 27.77 -8.43
CA LYS A 80 -16.62 28.09 -9.81
C LYS A 80 -16.04 26.85 -10.49
N ILE A 81 -16.64 26.45 -11.61
CA ILE A 81 -16.22 25.30 -12.42
C ILE A 81 -15.39 25.75 -13.64
N SER A 82 -15.58 26.99 -14.08
CA SER A 82 -14.84 27.59 -15.20
C SER A 82 -13.39 27.89 -14.77
N GLY A 83 -12.50 26.92 -14.95
CA GLY A 83 -11.10 26.97 -14.52
C GLY A 83 -10.60 25.70 -13.81
N GLY A 84 -11.42 24.64 -13.74
CA GLY A 84 -11.11 23.46 -12.94
C GLY A 84 -11.54 23.66 -11.49
N LEU A 85 -11.92 22.57 -10.83
CA LEU A 85 -12.18 22.61 -9.39
C LEU A 85 -10.83 22.72 -8.64
N LYS A 86 -10.84 23.32 -7.45
CA LYS A 86 -9.63 23.53 -6.65
C LYS A 86 -8.85 22.22 -6.46
N GLU A 87 -9.56 21.15 -6.17
CA GLU A 87 -9.05 19.80 -5.93
C GLU A 87 -8.37 19.23 -7.18
N GLN A 88 -8.95 19.48 -8.35
CA GLN A 88 -8.38 19.02 -9.59
C GLN A 88 -7.07 19.75 -9.88
N ASN A 89 -7.04 21.06 -9.65
CA ASN A 89 -5.85 21.87 -9.85
C ASN A 89 -4.74 21.47 -8.87
N GLU A 90 -5.06 21.21 -7.60
CA GLU A 90 -4.08 20.75 -6.60
C GLU A 90 -3.50 19.37 -6.95
N ILE A 91 -4.32 18.41 -7.38
CA ILE A 91 -3.84 17.09 -7.82
C ILE A 91 -3.01 17.19 -9.10
N LEU A 92 -3.41 18.03 -10.04
CA LEU A 92 -2.65 18.27 -11.27
C LEU A 92 -1.31 18.94 -10.97
N GLU A 93 -1.27 19.94 -10.07
CA GLU A 93 -0.02 20.54 -9.61
C GLU A 93 0.91 19.52 -8.94
N LEU A 94 0.37 18.60 -8.13
CA LEU A 94 1.15 17.51 -7.54
C LEU A 94 1.72 16.57 -8.61
N PHE A 95 0.90 16.22 -9.60
CA PHE A 95 1.31 15.38 -10.73
C PHE A 95 2.39 16.06 -11.60
N GLU A 96 2.22 17.35 -11.90
CA GLU A 96 3.20 18.15 -12.64
C GLU A 96 4.53 18.24 -11.89
N LYS A 97 4.49 18.55 -10.58
CA LYS A 97 5.68 18.57 -9.73
C LYS A 97 6.39 17.21 -9.70
N ALA A 98 5.65 16.11 -9.67
CA ALA A 98 6.22 14.77 -9.71
C ALA A 98 6.90 14.46 -11.05
N GLU A 99 6.27 14.81 -12.17
CA GLU A 99 6.86 14.64 -13.51
C GLU A 99 8.09 15.54 -13.72
N GLU A 100 8.14 16.74 -13.13
CA GLU A 100 9.32 17.64 -13.20
C GLU A 100 10.58 17.06 -12.54
N VAL A 101 10.41 16.29 -11.47
CA VAL A 101 11.54 15.71 -10.70
C VAL A 101 11.78 14.23 -11.00
N LYS A 102 10.95 13.63 -11.86
CA LYS A 102 11.00 12.21 -12.19
C LYS A 102 12.37 11.85 -12.75
N THR A 103 13.04 10.92 -12.07
CA THR A 103 14.31 10.40 -12.56
C THR A 103 14.10 9.25 -13.53
N THR A 104 15.13 8.98 -14.35
CA THR A 104 15.09 7.90 -15.33
C THR A 104 15.31 6.55 -14.66
N ASP A 105 14.68 5.50 -15.18
CA ASP A 105 14.91 4.13 -14.71
C ASP A 105 16.39 3.75 -14.79
N GLN A 106 17.10 4.22 -15.83
CA GLN A 106 18.54 4.04 -15.95
C GLN A 106 19.33 4.65 -14.78
N LEU A 107 18.93 5.83 -14.28
CA LEU A 107 19.60 6.43 -13.11
C LEU A 107 19.30 5.61 -11.85
N LYS A 108 18.04 5.18 -11.67
CA LYS A 108 17.65 4.31 -10.55
C LYS A 108 18.45 3.01 -10.55
N ASP A 109 18.57 2.36 -11.71
CA ASP A 109 19.39 1.16 -11.91
C ASP A 109 20.87 1.41 -11.60
N ASN A 110 21.43 2.54 -12.04
CA ASN A 110 22.82 2.88 -11.75
C ASN A 110 23.08 3.05 -10.25
N VAL A 111 22.13 3.65 -9.51
CA VAL A 111 22.22 3.79 -8.04
C VAL A 111 22.07 2.42 -7.36
N GLU A 112 21.07 1.61 -7.74
CA GLU A 112 20.90 0.24 -7.21
C GLU A 112 22.16 -0.62 -7.45
N ASN A 113 22.72 -0.56 -8.65
CA ASN A 113 23.97 -1.25 -8.99
C ASN A 113 25.15 -0.71 -8.18
N GLY A 114 25.16 0.58 -7.85
CA GLY A 114 26.17 1.18 -6.99
C GLY A 114 26.18 0.61 -5.58
N PHE A 115 25.00 0.47 -4.95
CA PHE A 115 24.86 -0.21 -3.66
C PHE A 115 25.18 -1.70 -3.77
N THR A 116 24.72 -2.38 -4.82
CA THR A 116 25.01 -3.81 -5.05
C THR A 116 26.51 -4.07 -5.15
N LEU A 117 27.23 -3.21 -5.87
CA LEU A 117 28.67 -3.27 -5.99
C LEU A 117 29.35 -3.13 -4.63
N MET A 118 28.93 -2.15 -3.82
CA MET A 118 29.50 -1.90 -2.51
C MET A 118 29.22 -3.01 -1.50
N ASP A 119 28.02 -3.60 -1.52
CA ASP A 119 27.68 -4.79 -0.72
C ASP A 119 28.60 -5.98 -1.05
N GLY A 120 28.99 -6.11 -2.32
CA GLY A 120 29.95 -7.12 -2.80
C GLY A 120 31.36 -6.98 -2.21
N PHE A 121 31.72 -5.81 -1.65
CA PHE A 121 33.03 -5.57 -1.02
C PHE A 121 33.02 -5.69 0.51
N SER A 122 31.93 -6.22 1.09
CA SER A 122 31.82 -6.44 2.54
C SER A 122 32.91 -7.37 3.10
N ASP A 123 33.28 -8.43 2.37
CA ASP A 123 34.37 -9.34 2.79
C ASP A 123 35.74 -8.64 2.77
N LEU A 124 36.01 -7.84 1.74
CA LEU A 124 37.26 -7.08 1.61
C LEU A 124 37.43 -6.06 2.76
N LYS A 125 36.35 -5.46 3.24
CA LYS A 125 36.37 -4.62 4.43
C LYS A 125 36.84 -5.39 5.66
N ASN A 126 36.35 -6.61 5.87
CA ASN A 126 36.76 -7.44 7.00
C ASN A 126 38.25 -7.77 6.90
N GLU A 127 38.73 -8.14 5.71
CA GLU A 127 40.16 -8.35 5.45
C GLU A 127 41.01 -7.11 5.77
N LEU A 128 40.57 -5.91 5.39
CA LEU A 128 41.25 -4.63 5.70
C LEU A 128 41.17 -4.24 7.18
N THR A 129 40.15 -4.71 7.88
CA THR A 129 40.00 -4.47 9.31
C THR A 129 41.01 -5.31 10.10
N ASP A 130 41.18 -6.56 9.69
CA ASP A 130 42.13 -7.51 10.28
C ASP A 130 43.58 -7.26 9.83
N PHE A 131 43.79 -6.59 8.70
CA PHE A 131 45.10 -6.26 8.18
C PHE A 131 45.78 -5.12 8.95
N ASN A 132 46.93 -5.40 9.56
CA ASN A 132 47.71 -4.44 10.32
C ASN A 132 48.93 -3.92 9.54
N THR A 133 48.83 -2.69 9.04
CA THR A 133 49.94 -2.00 8.33
C THR A 133 51.21 -1.85 9.18
N THR A 134 51.08 -1.86 10.51
CA THR A 134 52.22 -1.79 11.44
C THR A 134 53.13 -3.01 11.34
N ASP A 135 52.58 -4.19 11.00
CA ASP A 135 53.38 -5.40 10.85
C ASP A 135 54.26 -5.32 9.60
N VAL A 136 53.74 -4.75 8.50
CA VAL A 136 54.52 -4.47 7.30
C VAL A 136 55.61 -3.43 7.58
N GLU A 137 55.30 -2.35 8.29
CA GLU A 137 56.31 -1.33 8.63
C GLU A 137 57.43 -1.91 9.51
N ARG A 138 57.10 -2.81 10.44
CA ARG A 138 58.09 -3.54 11.24
C ARG A 138 59.02 -4.36 10.34
N ASP A 139 58.46 -5.02 9.35
CA ASP A 139 59.21 -5.83 8.40
C ASP A 139 60.08 -5.00 7.45
N ILE A 140 59.60 -3.83 6.99
CA ILE A 140 60.41 -2.85 6.24
C ILE A 140 61.61 -2.40 7.10
N LYS A 141 61.37 -2.04 8.36
CA LYS A 141 62.44 -1.62 9.27
C LYS A 141 63.51 -2.70 9.46
N ARG A 142 63.12 -3.98 9.51
CA ARG A 142 64.07 -5.10 9.61
C ARG A 142 64.97 -5.22 8.37
N LEU A 143 64.47 -4.88 7.19
CA LEU A 143 65.27 -4.80 5.97
C LEU A 143 66.21 -3.59 6.01
N GLU A 144 65.72 -2.42 6.46
CA GLU A 144 66.51 -1.19 6.58
C GLU A 144 67.65 -1.31 7.60
N ASP A 145 67.43 -2.00 8.72
CA ASP A 145 68.45 -2.24 9.75
C ASP A 145 69.68 -2.98 9.17
N ARG A 146 69.48 -3.84 8.15
CA ARG A 146 70.58 -4.54 7.45
C ARG A 146 71.35 -3.63 6.48
N LEU A 147 70.73 -2.56 5.97
CA LEU A 147 71.43 -1.53 5.18
C LEU A 147 72.30 -0.63 6.06
N ASN A 148 71.80 -0.34 7.27
CA ASN A 148 72.38 0.59 8.25
C ASN A 148 73.34 -0.09 9.24
N ALA A 149 73.65 -1.37 9.03
CA ALA A 149 74.55 -2.12 9.89
C ALA A 149 75.92 -1.43 10.06
N ASN A 150 76.41 -1.35 11.29
CA ASN A 150 77.67 -0.69 11.66
C ASN A 150 78.87 -1.61 11.39
N TYR A 151 79.01 -2.06 10.15
CA TYR A 151 80.13 -2.86 9.67
C TYR A 151 80.62 -2.30 8.34
N ASP A 152 81.92 -2.04 8.29
CA ASP A 152 82.59 -1.56 7.09
C ASP A 152 82.96 -2.74 6.19
N PHE A 153 82.12 -2.99 5.18
CA PHE A 153 82.41 -3.99 4.15
C PHE A 153 83.66 -3.66 3.32
N SER A 154 84.26 -2.48 3.42
CA SER A 154 85.58 -2.23 2.82
C SER A 154 86.69 -2.95 3.60
N SER A 155 86.47 -3.26 4.88
CA SER A 155 87.39 -4.06 5.69
C SER A 155 87.44 -5.50 5.18
N ARG A 156 88.63 -6.11 5.19
CA ARG A 156 88.82 -7.52 4.81
C ARG A 156 88.59 -8.47 5.99
N ASP A 157 88.10 -7.96 7.12
CA ASP A 157 88.12 -8.70 8.40
C ASP A 157 87.27 -9.97 8.35
N LEU A 158 86.07 -9.91 7.78
CA LEU A 158 85.20 -11.08 7.62
C LEU A 158 85.82 -12.12 6.68
N THR A 159 86.19 -11.73 5.46
CA THR A 159 86.87 -12.61 4.50
C THR A 159 88.15 -13.22 5.08
N ASP A 160 89.00 -12.44 5.74
CA ASP A 160 90.26 -12.94 6.30
C ASP A 160 90.02 -13.87 7.49
N SER A 161 89.01 -13.60 8.31
CA SER A 161 88.64 -14.49 9.43
C SER A 161 88.04 -15.79 8.92
N PHE A 162 87.20 -15.73 7.89
CA PHE A 162 86.65 -16.92 7.24
C PHE A 162 87.73 -17.72 6.51
N LYS A 163 88.72 -17.06 5.88
CA LYS A 163 89.92 -17.70 5.32
C LYS A 163 90.68 -18.48 6.38
N LYS A 164 90.96 -17.85 7.52
CA LYS A 164 91.65 -18.51 8.65
C LYS A 164 90.84 -19.70 9.15
N LEU A 165 89.52 -19.55 9.27
CA LEU A 165 88.63 -20.64 9.64
C LEU A 165 88.73 -21.81 8.66
N LEU A 166 88.61 -21.56 7.35
CA LEU A 166 88.69 -22.60 6.32
C LEU A 166 90.06 -23.30 6.30
N ILE A 167 91.16 -22.55 6.44
CA ILE A 167 92.52 -23.14 6.52
C ILE A 167 92.63 -24.05 7.74
N PHE A 168 92.18 -23.58 8.90
CA PHE A 168 92.15 -24.38 10.12
C PHE A 168 91.32 -25.66 9.97
N ILE A 169 90.14 -25.52 9.37
CA ILE A 169 89.23 -26.64 9.09
C ILE A 169 89.91 -27.66 8.15
N SER A 170 90.50 -27.23 7.04
CA SER A 170 91.20 -28.13 6.12
C SER A 170 92.37 -28.84 6.82
N ASP A 171 93.16 -28.13 7.63
CA ASP A 171 94.31 -28.72 8.34
C ASP A 171 93.86 -29.76 9.37
N LEU A 172 92.74 -29.52 10.08
CA LEU A 172 92.13 -30.50 10.97
C LEU A 172 91.61 -31.74 10.25
N ILE A 173 90.96 -31.56 9.10
CA ILE A 173 90.44 -32.68 8.31
C ILE A 173 91.60 -33.56 7.83
N GLU A 174 92.60 -32.96 7.17
CA GLU A 174 93.73 -33.67 6.58
C GLU A 174 94.64 -34.33 7.64
N ARG A 175 94.96 -33.62 8.72
CA ARG A 175 95.95 -34.09 9.70
C ARG A 175 95.38 -34.93 10.83
N VAL A 176 94.07 -34.86 11.05
CA VAL A 176 93.44 -35.52 12.20
C VAL A 176 92.26 -36.38 11.78
N ALA A 177 91.27 -35.80 11.10
CA ALA A 177 90.04 -36.54 10.80
C ALA A 177 90.29 -37.73 9.85
N GLU A 178 91.09 -37.54 8.81
CA GLU A 178 91.44 -38.61 7.86
C GLU A 178 92.24 -39.74 8.52
N PRO A 179 93.34 -39.49 9.27
CA PRO A 179 94.04 -40.54 10.01
C PRO A 179 93.15 -41.27 11.03
N LEU A 180 92.30 -40.55 11.76
CA LEU A 180 91.43 -41.13 12.79
C LEU A 180 90.16 -41.79 12.24
N SER A 181 89.87 -41.63 10.94
CA SER A 181 88.73 -42.28 10.28
C SER A 181 88.87 -43.80 10.19
N GLN A 182 90.11 -44.30 10.24
CA GLN A 182 90.43 -45.73 10.17
C GLN A 182 90.40 -46.43 11.53
N VAL A 183 90.29 -45.67 12.62
CA VAL A 183 90.22 -46.21 13.99
C VAL A 183 88.81 -46.74 14.24
N SER A 184 88.69 -48.07 14.34
CA SER A 184 87.41 -48.72 14.65
C SER A 184 86.89 -48.28 16.01
N GLU A 185 85.57 -48.14 16.14
CA GLU A 185 84.91 -47.72 17.38
C GLU A 185 85.18 -48.67 18.55
N ASP A 186 85.61 -49.91 18.29
CA ASP A 186 85.84 -50.97 19.28
C ASP A 186 87.31 -51.16 19.68
N GLN A 187 88.26 -50.43 19.09
CA GLN A 187 89.70 -50.59 19.33
C GLN A 187 90.25 -49.65 20.42
N GLU A 188 91.13 -50.12 21.31
CA GLU A 188 91.81 -49.24 22.27
C GLU A 188 92.71 -48.23 21.55
N LEU A 189 92.77 -47.00 22.07
CA LEU A 189 93.56 -45.93 21.46
C LEU A 189 95.05 -46.15 21.71
N PHE A 190 95.83 -46.29 20.63
CA PHE A 190 97.28 -46.31 20.70
C PHE A 190 97.86 -44.93 21.02
N TYR A 191 99.12 -44.90 21.47
CA TYR A 191 99.82 -43.66 21.84
C TYR A 191 99.76 -42.60 20.73
N ASP A 192 99.98 -43.00 19.47
CA ASP A 192 99.95 -42.09 18.33
C ASP A 192 98.55 -41.50 18.09
N GLU A 193 97.49 -42.28 18.29
CA GLU A 193 96.09 -41.84 18.17
C GLU A 193 95.71 -40.89 19.32
N GLN A 194 96.14 -41.20 20.55
CA GLN A 194 95.98 -40.31 21.71
C GLN A 194 96.71 -38.98 21.47
N MET A 195 97.91 -39.02 20.87
CA MET A 195 98.71 -37.83 20.56
C MET A 195 98.03 -36.98 19.47
N LEU A 196 97.49 -37.63 18.43
CA LEU A 196 96.71 -36.94 17.39
C LEU A 196 95.47 -36.27 17.98
N LEU A 197 94.71 -36.96 18.84
CA LEU A 197 93.52 -36.41 19.51
C LEU A 197 93.86 -35.26 20.45
N PHE A 198 94.92 -35.38 21.24
CA PHE A 198 95.38 -34.32 22.14
C PHE A 198 95.79 -33.06 21.35
N ASN A 199 96.55 -33.25 20.27
CA ASN A 199 96.97 -32.15 19.40
C ASN A 199 95.78 -31.52 18.68
N ALA A 200 94.82 -32.32 18.22
CA ALA A 200 93.60 -31.82 17.60
C ALA A 200 92.75 -30.99 18.55
N MET A 201 92.58 -31.45 19.79
CA MET A 201 91.93 -30.68 20.84
C MET A 201 92.64 -29.34 21.02
N ASN A 202 93.96 -29.33 21.26
CA ASN A 202 94.72 -28.10 21.46
C ASN A 202 94.63 -27.15 20.25
N ASN A 203 94.71 -27.67 19.03
CA ASN A 203 94.55 -26.88 17.81
C ASN A 203 93.15 -26.24 17.73
N ILE A 204 92.09 -26.95 18.15
CA ILE A 204 90.73 -26.39 18.23
C ILE A 204 90.66 -25.27 19.26
N LEU A 205 91.31 -25.42 20.41
CA LEU A 205 91.36 -24.39 21.45
C LEU A 205 92.11 -23.14 20.97
N ASP A 206 93.24 -23.33 20.30
CA ASP A 206 94.06 -22.22 19.81
C ASP A 206 93.34 -21.37 18.75
N GLN A 207 92.27 -21.91 18.15
CA GLN A 207 91.48 -21.24 17.12
C GLN A 207 90.03 -20.94 17.55
N GLU A 208 89.68 -21.10 18.84
CA GLU A 208 88.31 -20.92 19.35
C GLU A 208 87.75 -19.51 19.13
N ASP A 209 88.63 -18.51 19.03
CA ASP A 209 88.25 -17.11 18.84
C ASP A 209 87.77 -16.81 17.42
N ILE A 210 88.13 -17.62 16.42
CA ILE A 210 87.77 -17.36 15.03
C ILE A 210 86.25 -17.49 14.81
N PRO A 211 85.58 -18.61 15.16
CA PRO A 211 84.12 -18.70 15.08
C PRO A 211 83.41 -17.61 15.89
N ARG A 212 83.93 -17.29 17.08
CA ARG A 212 83.40 -16.24 17.96
C ARG A 212 83.46 -14.85 17.29
N TYR A 213 84.58 -14.53 16.64
CA TYR A 213 84.77 -13.27 15.94
C TYR A 213 83.88 -13.17 14.68
N ILE A 214 83.76 -14.25 13.91
CA ILE A 214 82.87 -14.28 12.74
C ILE A 214 81.42 -14.10 13.19
N HIS A 215 80.97 -14.81 14.23
CA HIS A 215 79.62 -14.64 14.79
C HIS A 215 79.34 -13.19 15.21
N HIS A 216 80.28 -12.55 15.91
CA HIS A 216 80.17 -11.13 16.30
C HIS A 216 80.06 -10.19 15.11
N ILE A 217 80.78 -10.46 14.00
CA ILE A 217 80.63 -9.68 12.76
C ILE A 217 79.23 -9.87 12.17
N LEU A 218 78.72 -11.10 12.14
CA LEU A 218 77.38 -11.39 11.62
C LEU A 218 76.27 -10.71 12.45
N GLU A 219 76.43 -10.65 13.77
CA GLU A 219 75.56 -9.88 14.66
C GLU A 219 75.58 -8.38 14.34
N LYS A 220 76.78 -7.80 14.17
CA LYS A 220 76.94 -6.39 13.78
C LYS A 220 76.32 -6.07 12.43
N LEU A 221 76.28 -7.06 11.54
CA LEU A 221 75.68 -6.95 10.21
C LEU A 221 74.15 -6.99 10.23
N GLY A 222 73.52 -7.24 11.39
CA GLY A 222 72.06 -7.30 11.51
C GLY A 222 71.45 -8.63 11.05
N PHE A 223 72.28 -9.66 10.84
CA PHE A 223 71.86 -10.98 10.36
C PHE A 223 71.61 -11.99 11.49
N HIS A 224 71.54 -11.52 12.74
CA HIS A 224 71.05 -12.31 13.88
C HIS A 224 69.50 -12.39 13.92
N ASN A 225 68.82 -11.58 13.09
CA ASN A 225 67.36 -11.53 13.00
C ASN A 225 66.86 -12.41 11.84
N ASP A 226 66.09 -13.44 12.15
CA ASP A 226 65.53 -14.42 11.21
C ASP A 226 64.46 -13.81 10.28
N LEU A 227 64.70 -13.69 8.97
CA LEU A 227 63.71 -13.18 8.01
C LEU A 227 62.58 -14.18 7.67
N GLN A 228 62.50 -15.35 8.29
CA GLN A 228 61.41 -16.30 8.02
C GLN A 228 60.01 -15.74 8.34
N GLY A 229 59.91 -14.69 9.15
CA GLY A 229 58.64 -14.04 9.51
C GLY A 229 58.31 -12.78 8.69
N LEU A 230 58.32 -12.86 7.35
CA LEU A 230 57.91 -11.76 6.45
C LEU A 230 56.54 -11.99 5.78
N GLU A 231 55.66 -12.76 6.43
CA GLU A 231 54.31 -13.07 5.92
C GLU A 231 53.44 -11.83 5.71
N SER A 232 53.75 -10.74 6.41
CA SER A 232 53.01 -9.47 6.31
C SER A 232 53.03 -8.91 4.88
N PHE A 233 54.15 -9.04 4.15
CA PHE A 233 54.26 -8.60 2.76
C PHE A 233 53.37 -9.41 1.81
N LYS A 234 53.30 -10.73 1.99
CA LYS A 234 52.41 -11.59 1.19
C LYS A 234 50.94 -11.23 1.43
N ARG A 235 50.56 -10.98 2.68
CA ARG A 235 49.20 -10.51 3.00
C ARG A 235 48.94 -9.12 2.40
N ALA A 236 49.90 -8.21 2.46
CA ALA A 236 49.79 -6.87 1.87
C ALA A 236 49.55 -6.93 0.35
N GLN A 237 50.22 -7.85 -0.34
CA GLN A 237 50.03 -8.05 -1.78
C GLN A 237 48.62 -8.57 -2.11
N VAL A 238 48.14 -9.60 -1.42
CA VAL A 238 46.79 -10.13 -1.61
C VAL A 238 45.75 -9.02 -1.40
N VAL A 239 45.91 -8.23 -0.33
CA VAL A 239 45.05 -7.08 -0.05
C VAL A 239 45.15 -6.01 -1.16
N ALA A 240 46.35 -5.72 -1.66
CA ALA A 240 46.55 -4.77 -2.76
C ALA A 240 45.87 -5.23 -4.06
N GLU A 241 45.95 -6.53 -4.39
CA GLU A 241 45.31 -7.10 -5.57
C GLU A 241 43.79 -6.99 -5.50
N SER A 242 43.20 -7.36 -4.35
CA SER A 242 41.76 -7.22 -4.09
C SER A 242 41.31 -5.76 -4.17
N LEU A 243 42.06 -4.85 -3.53
CA LEU A 243 41.79 -3.41 -3.61
C LEU A 243 41.92 -2.86 -5.02
N ASN A 244 42.92 -3.30 -5.80
CA ASN A 244 43.09 -2.87 -7.18
C ASN A 244 41.94 -3.34 -8.08
N SER A 245 41.41 -4.55 -7.86
CA SER A 245 40.21 -5.03 -8.54
C SER A 245 39.00 -4.17 -8.18
N MET A 246 38.78 -3.93 -6.88
CA MET A 246 37.72 -3.06 -6.37
C MET A 246 37.78 -1.66 -7.00
N MET A 247 38.98 -1.06 -7.07
CA MET A 247 39.17 0.28 -7.64
C MET A 247 38.74 0.39 -9.10
N ASN A 248 38.90 -0.68 -9.89
CA ASN A 248 38.48 -0.67 -11.30
C ASN A 248 36.95 -0.66 -11.44
N GLU A 249 36.24 -1.27 -10.50
CA GLU A 249 34.78 -1.32 -10.50
C GLU A 249 34.18 -0.04 -9.91
N VAL A 250 34.74 0.44 -8.80
CA VAL A 250 34.26 1.61 -8.03
C VAL A 250 34.40 2.92 -8.82
N LYS A 251 35.30 3.01 -9.81
CA LYS A 251 35.41 4.18 -10.72
C LYS A 251 34.07 4.55 -11.39
N ASN A 252 33.21 3.58 -11.64
CA ASN A 252 31.89 3.85 -12.24
C ASN A 252 30.95 4.63 -11.30
N LEU A 253 31.24 4.67 -10.00
CA LEU A 253 30.47 5.42 -9.01
C LEU A 253 30.77 6.92 -9.02
N GLU A 254 31.91 7.37 -9.58
CA GLU A 254 32.31 8.78 -9.58
C GLU A 254 31.23 9.67 -10.20
N ALA A 255 30.64 9.22 -11.32
CA ALA A 255 29.58 9.97 -12.00
C ALA A 255 28.28 10.05 -11.15
N LEU A 256 28.00 9.04 -10.31
CA LEU A 256 26.78 8.98 -9.50
C LEU A 256 26.69 10.12 -8.49
N ALA A 257 27.81 10.60 -7.95
CA ALA A 257 27.80 11.72 -7.00
C ALA A 257 27.08 12.97 -7.53
N SER A 258 27.18 13.22 -8.85
CA SER A 258 26.51 14.35 -9.51
C SER A 258 25.04 14.10 -9.86
N GLU A 259 24.63 12.84 -9.89
CA GLU A 259 23.30 12.41 -10.35
C GLU A 259 22.35 12.05 -9.19
N ILE A 260 22.88 11.52 -8.08
CA ILE A 260 22.13 11.24 -6.83
C ILE A 260 21.26 12.43 -6.35
N PRO A 261 21.69 13.71 -6.44
CA PRO A 261 20.82 14.84 -6.08
C PRO A 261 19.48 14.89 -6.82
N LYS A 262 19.37 14.27 -8.01
CA LYS A 262 18.09 14.17 -8.74
C LYS A 262 17.13 13.18 -8.05
N ILE A 263 17.66 12.06 -7.55
CA ILE A 263 16.89 11.08 -6.77
C ILE A 263 16.48 11.69 -5.44
N GLU A 264 17.38 12.40 -4.76
CA GLU A 264 17.06 13.12 -3.52
C GLU A 264 15.87 14.05 -3.72
N LYS A 265 15.86 14.87 -4.77
CA LYS A 265 14.72 15.75 -5.09
C LYS A 265 13.42 15.01 -5.35
N GLU A 266 13.46 13.86 -6.03
CA GLU A 266 12.27 13.03 -6.24
C GLU A 266 11.72 12.50 -4.91
N MET A 267 12.60 12.14 -3.97
CA MET A 267 12.21 11.69 -2.62
C MET A 267 11.72 12.85 -1.73
N GLU A 268 12.35 14.02 -1.78
CA GLU A 268 11.90 15.22 -1.05
C GLU A 268 10.44 15.56 -1.40
N ARG A 269 10.04 15.45 -2.68
CA ARG A 269 8.65 15.65 -3.09
C ARG A 269 7.68 14.64 -2.48
N ILE A 270 8.12 13.41 -2.28
CA ILE A 270 7.31 12.37 -1.62
C ILE A 270 7.18 12.67 -0.12
N GLU A 271 8.24 13.16 0.52
CA GLU A 271 8.19 13.62 1.91
C GLU A 271 7.26 14.83 2.08
N GLU A 272 7.34 15.83 1.19
CA GLU A 272 6.42 16.97 1.16
C GLU A 272 4.96 16.51 1.03
N LEU A 273 4.68 15.51 0.19
CA LEU A 273 3.35 14.93 0.04
C LEU A 273 2.88 14.20 1.30
N ARG A 274 3.76 13.42 1.94
CA ARG A 274 3.48 12.65 3.16
C ARG A 274 3.20 13.57 4.35
N ASP A 275 4.02 14.60 4.51
CA ASP A 275 4.01 15.50 5.66
C ASP A 275 3.04 16.70 5.46
N GLY A 276 2.56 16.88 4.23
CA GLY A 276 1.56 17.87 3.85
C GLY A 276 0.12 17.47 4.22
N ASN A 277 -0.79 18.42 4.02
CA ASN A 277 -2.23 18.22 4.25
C ASN A 277 -3.01 18.06 2.94
N GLU A 278 -2.38 18.25 1.79
CA GLU A 278 -2.99 18.31 0.47
C GLU A 278 -3.80 17.04 0.18
N VAL A 279 -3.19 15.86 0.39
CA VAL A 279 -3.85 14.55 0.18
C VAL A 279 -5.05 14.39 1.09
N GLU A 280 -4.94 14.78 2.36
CA GLU A 280 -6.02 14.64 3.34
C GLU A 280 -7.17 15.62 3.06
N GLU A 281 -6.87 16.85 2.63
CA GLU A 281 -7.88 17.80 2.16
C GLU A 281 -8.63 17.25 0.94
N ILE A 282 -7.89 16.72 -0.04
CA ILE A 282 -8.46 16.11 -1.24
C ILE A 282 -9.38 14.93 -0.88
N LYS A 283 -8.92 14.02 0.00
CA LYS A 283 -9.72 12.87 0.48
C LYS A 283 -11.02 13.32 1.13
N ASN A 284 -10.94 14.27 2.06
CA ASN A 284 -12.12 14.78 2.76
C ASN A 284 -13.13 15.42 1.80
N ARG A 285 -12.67 16.11 0.77
CA ARG A 285 -13.53 16.70 -0.26
C ARG A 285 -14.22 15.64 -1.12
N PHE A 286 -13.50 14.61 -1.58
CA PHE A 286 -14.13 13.49 -2.30
C PHE A 286 -15.15 12.74 -1.45
N LYS A 287 -14.85 12.54 -0.16
CA LYS A 287 -15.79 11.94 0.79
C LYS A 287 -17.06 12.77 0.94
N ASN A 288 -16.95 14.10 0.98
CA ASN A 288 -18.10 15.01 0.99
C ASN A 288 -18.93 14.89 -0.30
N LEU A 289 -18.29 14.84 -1.48
CA LEU A 289 -18.97 14.64 -2.76
C LEU A 289 -19.73 13.31 -2.82
N ILE A 290 -19.10 12.23 -2.34
CA ILE A 290 -19.72 10.91 -2.25
C ILE A 290 -20.92 10.96 -1.29
N THR A 291 -20.79 11.62 -0.15
CA THR A 291 -21.88 11.76 0.83
C THR A 291 -23.04 12.56 0.25
N SER A 292 -22.78 13.71 -0.39
CA SER A 292 -23.81 14.52 -1.05
C SER A 292 -24.46 13.81 -2.24
N SER A 293 -23.78 12.83 -2.86
CA SER A 293 -24.35 12.02 -3.95
C SER A 293 -25.61 11.23 -3.56
N ASP A 294 -25.75 10.91 -2.26
CA ASP A 294 -26.92 10.22 -1.72
C ASP A 294 -28.21 11.02 -1.92
N PHE A 295 -28.10 12.33 -2.13
CA PHE A 295 -29.21 13.17 -2.52
C PHE A 295 -29.92 12.61 -3.76
N PHE A 296 -29.21 12.14 -4.79
CA PHE A 296 -29.81 11.70 -6.06
C PHE A 296 -30.60 10.38 -5.99
N LYS A 297 -30.45 9.61 -4.92
CA LYS A 297 -31.03 8.26 -4.80
C LYS A 297 -32.53 8.28 -4.55
N ASP A 298 -33.24 7.23 -4.96
CA ASP A 298 -34.62 6.94 -4.52
C ASP A 298 -35.72 7.98 -4.83
N PHE A 299 -35.54 8.88 -5.79
CA PHE A 299 -36.63 9.73 -6.28
C PHE A 299 -37.60 8.92 -7.17
N ARG A 300 -38.57 8.26 -6.55
CA ARG A 300 -39.54 7.36 -7.20
C ARG A 300 -40.97 7.88 -7.06
N THR A 301 -41.70 7.91 -8.16
CA THR A 301 -43.10 8.36 -8.17
C THR A 301 -44.01 7.34 -7.48
N VAL A 302 -44.77 7.77 -6.48
CA VAL A 302 -45.81 6.97 -5.82
C VAL A 302 -47.12 7.10 -6.59
N THR A 303 -47.50 6.04 -7.30
CA THR A 303 -48.67 6.03 -8.19
C THR A 303 -49.98 6.46 -7.51
N ASN A 304 -50.21 6.02 -6.27
CA ASN A 304 -51.44 6.35 -5.54
C ASN A 304 -51.52 7.83 -5.14
N VAL A 305 -50.39 8.50 -4.96
CA VAL A 305 -50.32 9.94 -4.63
C VAL A 305 -50.33 10.79 -5.90
N HIS A 306 -49.73 10.30 -6.98
CA HIS A 306 -49.69 10.98 -8.27
C HIS A 306 -51.07 11.00 -8.98
N ARG A 307 -51.82 9.89 -8.93
CA ARG A 307 -53.09 9.71 -9.66
C ARG A 307 -54.13 10.82 -9.40
N PRO A 308 -54.38 11.27 -8.15
CA PRO A 308 -55.30 12.38 -7.89
C PRO A 308 -54.93 13.68 -8.61
N TYR A 309 -53.63 14.03 -8.67
CA TYR A 309 -53.19 15.26 -9.34
C TYR A 309 -53.24 15.16 -10.86
N GLN A 310 -53.07 13.96 -11.45
CA GLN A 310 -53.12 13.78 -12.91
C GLN A 310 -54.44 14.20 -13.54
N ALA A 311 -55.54 14.13 -12.78
CA ALA A 311 -56.86 14.55 -13.23
C ALA A 311 -57.03 16.08 -13.28
N ILE A 312 -56.06 16.86 -12.78
CA ILE A 312 -56.09 18.33 -12.69
C ILE A 312 -55.28 18.95 -13.84
N GLU A 313 -55.98 19.50 -14.83
CA GLU A 313 -55.37 20.04 -16.04
C GLU A 313 -54.45 21.24 -15.76
N SER A 314 -54.85 22.13 -14.85
CA SER A 314 -54.09 23.32 -14.44
C SER A 314 -52.76 23.01 -13.74
N ILE A 315 -52.61 21.81 -13.16
CA ILE A 315 -51.39 21.33 -12.48
C ILE A 315 -50.51 20.50 -13.42
N SER A 316 -50.99 20.18 -14.62
CA SER A 316 -50.23 19.42 -15.63
C SER A 316 -48.79 19.92 -15.86
N PRO A 317 -48.52 21.25 -15.93
CA PRO A 317 -47.14 21.76 -16.03
C PRO A 317 -46.25 21.37 -14.86
N LEU A 318 -46.75 21.46 -13.61
CA LEU A 318 -46.02 21.04 -12.41
C LEU A 318 -45.74 19.54 -12.44
N LEU A 319 -46.72 18.71 -12.82
CA LEU A 319 -46.51 17.26 -12.93
C LEU A 319 -45.47 16.90 -13.98
N GLN A 320 -45.39 17.65 -15.09
CA GLN A 320 -44.33 17.48 -16.07
C GLN A 320 -42.96 17.86 -15.51
N GLN A 321 -42.85 18.94 -14.72
CA GLN A 321 -41.60 19.31 -14.03
C GLN A 321 -41.17 18.23 -13.03
N ILE A 322 -42.09 17.71 -12.20
CA ILE A 322 -41.81 16.63 -11.23
C ILE A 322 -41.37 15.35 -11.94
N LYS A 323 -42.03 14.99 -13.05
CA LYS A 323 -41.65 13.83 -13.86
C LYS A 323 -40.28 14.00 -14.49
N SER A 324 -40.00 15.19 -15.03
CA SER A 324 -38.69 15.55 -15.59
C SER A 324 -37.60 15.45 -14.51
N PHE A 325 -37.85 16.01 -13.32
CA PHE A 325 -36.97 15.92 -12.16
C PHE A 325 -36.69 14.47 -11.76
N SER A 326 -37.71 13.64 -11.54
CA SER A 326 -37.50 12.22 -11.20
C SER A 326 -36.71 11.46 -12.27
N SER A 327 -36.99 11.72 -13.55
CA SER A 327 -36.24 11.12 -14.65
C SER A 327 -34.78 11.55 -14.66
N LYS A 328 -34.50 12.84 -14.38
CA LYS A 328 -33.15 13.37 -14.30
C LYS A 328 -32.40 12.80 -13.09
N MET A 329 -33.04 12.72 -11.92
CA MET A 329 -32.45 12.14 -10.71
C MET A 329 -32.06 10.68 -10.91
N ARG A 330 -32.86 9.88 -11.62
CA ARG A 330 -32.47 8.51 -12.00
C ARG A 330 -31.22 8.45 -12.87
N ALA A 331 -31.10 9.37 -13.82
CA ALA A 331 -29.90 9.46 -14.65
C ALA A 331 -28.67 9.86 -13.82
N PHE A 332 -28.83 10.79 -12.89
CA PHE A 332 -27.78 11.23 -11.96
C PHE A 332 -27.40 10.15 -10.94
N GLU A 333 -28.36 9.40 -10.41
CA GLU A 333 -28.15 8.22 -9.56
C GLU A 333 -27.23 7.20 -10.27
N PHE A 334 -27.50 6.89 -11.54
CA PHE A 334 -26.63 5.99 -12.30
C PHE A 334 -25.23 6.57 -12.53
N ARG A 335 -25.12 7.84 -12.96
CA ARG A 335 -23.82 8.49 -13.22
C ARG A 335 -22.98 8.62 -11.95
N SER A 336 -23.60 9.02 -10.85
CA SER A 336 -22.93 9.16 -9.55
C SER A 336 -22.33 7.85 -9.06
N SER A 337 -23.03 6.73 -9.25
CA SER A 337 -22.51 5.41 -8.89
C SER A 337 -21.24 5.00 -9.64
N ARG A 338 -21.06 5.51 -10.87
CA ARG A 338 -19.86 5.26 -11.67
C ARG A 338 -18.71 6.14 -11.20
N THR A 339 -18.93 7.45 -11.12
CA THR A 339 -17.91 8.43 -10.71
C THR A 339 -17.42 8.16 -9.28
N SER A 340 -18.32 7.78 -8.37
CA SER A 340 -17.96 7.43 -6.99
C SER A 340 -17.00 6.23 -6.88
N LYS A 341 -17.11 5.22 -7.76
CA LYS A 341 -16.16 4.08 -7.77
C LYS A 341 -14.77 4.50 -8.21
N GLU A 342 -14.70 5.42 -9.16
CA GLU A 342 -13.43 5.96 -9.67
C GLU A 342 -12.72 6.75 -8.55
N TRP A 343 -13.44 7.59 -7.80
CA TRP A 343 -12.89 8.30 -6.64
C TRP A 343 -12.46 7.40 -5.49
N PHE A 344 -13.20 6.32 -5.21
CA PHE A 344 -12.82 5.38 -4.14
C PHE A 344 -11.46 4.71 -4.42
N THR A 345 -11.20 4.37 -5.69
CA THR A 345 -9.90 3.82 -6.11
C THR A 345 -8.77 4.81 -5.86
N PHE A 346 -9.03 6.11 -6.09
CA PHE A 346 -8.07 7.17 -5.82
C PHE A 346 -7.81 7.36 -4.32
N GLU A 347 -8.87 7.33 -3.50
CA GLU A 347 -8.75 7.40 -2.04
C GLU A 347 -7.87 6.24 -1.50
N ASP A 348 -8.13 5.01 -1.95
CA ASP A 348 -7.41 3.79 -1.57
C ASP A 348 -5.92 3.84 -1.97
N HIS A 349 -5.60 4.38 -3.15
CA HIS A 349 -4.21 4.57 -3.60
C HIS A 349 -3.37 5.36 -2.60
N PHE A 350 -3.92 6.47 -2.09
CA PHE A 350 -3.26 7.32 -1.11
C PHE A 350 -3.43 6.87 0.34
N GLN A 351 -4.05 5.71 0.60
CA GLN A 351 -4.05 5.08 1.93
C GLN A 351 -2.79 4.25 2.18
N GLN A 352 -1.98 3.96 1.15
CA GLN A 352 -0.71 3.27 1.34
C GLN A 352 0.24 4.10 2.21
N GLU A 353 0.75 3.50 3.29
CA GLU A 353 1.68 4.17 4.18
C GLU A 353 3.04 4.39 3.51
N ILE A 354 3.41 5.65 3.33
CA ILE A 354 4.78 6.05 3.03
C ILE A 354 5.58 5.90 4.32
N GLN A 355 6.74 5.24 4.25
CA GLN A 355 7.56 4.99 5.43
C GLN A 355 7.91 6.30 6.17
N PRO A 356 7.87 6.32 7.52
CA PRO A 356 8.25 7.50 8.29
C PRO A 356 9.77 7.72 8.28
N GLY A 357 10.20 8.96 8.49
CA GLY A 357 11.62 9.33 8.52
C GLY A 357 12.14 9.91 7.20
N SER A 358 13.46 10.10 7.10
CA SER A 358 14.07 10.67 5.90
C SER A 358 14.24 9.60 4.80
N LEU A 359 13.66 9.86 3.63
CA LEU A 359 13.84 9.11 2.39
C LEU A 359 15.13 9.53 1.65
N THR A 360 15.73 10.67 2.01
CA THR A 360 16.90 11.26 1.34
C THR A 360 18.22 10.98 2.03
N GLU A 361 18.21 10.70 3.34
CA GLU A 361 19.39 10.58 4.19
C GLU A 361 20.37 9.51 3.68
N LYS A 362 19.86 8.33 3.31
CA LYS A 362 20.67 7.22 2.78
C LYS A 362 21.38 7.58 1.48
N PHE A 363 20.68 8.28 0.58
CA PHE A 363 21.26 8.77 -0.68
C PHE A 363 22.31 9.84 -0.43
N SER A 364 22.04 10.77 0.49
CA SER A 364 22.96 11.85 0.86
C SER A 364 24.26 11.30 1.45
N SER A 365 24.16 10.35 2.39
CA SER A 365 25.31 9.68 2.99
C SER A 365 26.12 8.89 1.97
N PHE A 366 25.46 8.18 1.05
CA PHE A 366 26.14 7.47 -0.04
C PHE A 366 26.89 8.43 -0.97
N ARG A 367 26.24 9.53 -1.37
CA ARG A 367 26.87 10.60 -2.15
C ARG A 367 28.09 11.17 -1.45
N GLU A 368 28.00 11.43 -0.15
CA GLU A 368 29.12 11.96 0.64
C GLU A 368 30.31 10.99 0.66
N CYS A 369 30.06 9.68 0.83
CA CYS A 369 31.12 8.67 0.75
C CYS A 369 31.82 8.66 -0.62
N ILE A 370 31.05 8.76 -1.71
CA ILE A 370 31.58 8.84 -3.08
C ILE A 370 32.38 10.14 -3.27
N GLN A 371 31.84 11.29 -2.88
CA GLN A 371 32.48 12.60 -3.09
C GLN A 371 33.80 12.76 -2.33
N ASN A 372 33.89 12.15 -1.15
CA ASN A 372 35.10 12.19 -0.33
C ASN A 372 36.16 11.16 -0.75
N PHE A 373 35.86 10.31 -1.74
CA PHE A 373 36.79 9.30 -2.21
C PHE A 373 37.63 9.78 -3.40
N ASP A 374 38.93 9.50 -3.36
CA ASP A 374 39.83 9.80 -4.48
C ASP A 374 39.82 8.65 -5.51
N PHE A 375 39.00 8.79 -6.56
CA PHE A 375 38.93 7.82 -7.67
C PHE A 375 40.20 7.74 -8.52
N LYS A 376 41.18 8.64 -8.31
CA LYS A 376 42.51 8.56 -8.95
C LYS A 376 43.45 7.62 -8.22
N LEU A 377 43.07 7.11 -7.06
CA LEU A 377 43.83 6.12 -6.31
C LEU A 377 44.15 4.91 -7.21
N SER A 378 45.42 4.55 -7.27
CA SER A 378 45.87 3.38 -8.02
C SER A 378 46.91 2.60 -7.21
N PHE A 379 46.92 1.29 -7.41
CA PHE A 379 47.88 0.40 -6.80
C PHE A 379 48.94 0.08 -7.85
N PRO A 380 50.20 0.52 -7.66
CA PRO A 380 51.28 0.26 -8.61
C PRO A 380 51.71 -1.21 -8.51
N MET A 381 50.94 -2.10 -9.14
CA MET A 381 51.16 -3.55 -9.08
C MET A 381 52.55 -3.96 -9.58
N GLU A 382 53.09 -3.26 -10.57
CA GLU A 382 54.46 -3.49 -11.07
C GLU A 382 55.51 -3.31 -9.96
N ILE A 383 55.33 -2.32 -9.09
CA ILE A 383 56.24 -2.08 -7.96
C ILE A 383 56.13 -3.21 -6.93
N LEU A 384 54.91 -3.68 -6.64
CA LEU A 384 54.71 -4.77 -5.69
C LEU A 384 55.25 -6.11 -6.20
N THR A 385 55.10 -6.39 -7.50
CA THR A 385 55.65 -7.59 -8.13
C THR A 385 57.19 -7.56 -8.16
N ASP A 386 57.79 -6.44 -8.55
CA ASP A 386 59.26 -6.28 -8.50
C ASP A 386 59.80 -6.41 -7.07
N PHE A 387 59.09 -5.83 -6.10
CA PHE A 387 59.41 -5.98 -4.69
C PHE A 387 59.34 -7.44 -4.22
N GLU A 388 58.29 -8.18 -4.58
CA GLU A 388 58.12 -9.59 -4.22
C GLU A 388 59.23 -10.47 -4.81
N GLU A 389 59.61 -10.25 -6.07
CA GLU A 389 60.69 -10.99 -6.74
C GLU A 389 62.02 -10.80 -5.99
N LYS A 390 62.38 -9.53 -5.73
CA LYS A 390 63.60 -9.20 -4.97
C LYS A 390 63.53 -9.75 -3.55
N LEU A 391 62.36 -9.69 -2.90
CA LEU A 391 62.18 -10.18 -1.53
C LEU A 391 62.34 -11.69 -1.46
N SER A 392 61.79 -12.41 -2.43
CA SER A 392 61.94 -13.87 -2.54
C SER A 392 63.40 -14.27 -2.74
N ARG A 393 64.15 -13.51 -3.54
CA ARG A 393 65.59 -13.69 -3.70
C ARG A 393 66.34 -13.45 -2.39
N VAL A 394 66.03 -12.36 -1.68
CA VAL A 394 66.60 -12.06 -0.35
C VAL A 394 66.32 -13.17 0.64
N LEU A 395 65.09 -13.68 0.71
CA LEU A 395 64.71 -14.78 1.62
C LEU A 395 65.45 -16.08 1.30
N SER A 396 65.62 -16.39 0.01
CA SER A 396 66.39 -17.56 -0.42
C SER A 396 67.86 -17.46 0.01
N LEU A 397 68.48 -16.31 -0.22
CA LEU A 397 69.88 -16.05 0.16
C LEU A 397 70.04 -16.01 1.69
N ASP A 398 69.07 -15.43 2.41
CA ASP A 398 69.08 -15.41 3.88
C ASP A 398 69.02 -16.82 4.45
N SER A 399 68.20 -17.71 3.88
CA SER A 399 68.13 -19.11 4.30
C SER A 399 69.47 -19.84 4.13
N GLU A 400 70.20 -19.60 3.04
CA GLU A 400 71.54 -20.17 2.81
C GLU A 400 72.56 -19.62 3.82
N TYR A 401 72.50 -18.32 4.08
CA TYR A 401 73.30 -17.66 5.12
C TYR A 401 73.02 -18.25 6.52
N GLN A 402 71.75 -18.39 6.90
CA GLN A 402 71.34 -18.85 8.24
C GLN A 402 71.83 -20.27 8.54
N ASP A 403 71.88 -21.17 7.54
CA ASP A 403 72.49 -22.50 7.73
C ASP A 403 73.98 -22.38 8.08
N THR A 404 74.71 -21.52 7.35
CA THR A 404 76.14 -21.31 7.58
C THR A 404 76.40 -20.65 8.95
N ALA A 405 75.63 -19.62 9.31
CA ALA A 405 75.73 -18.94 10.59
C ALA A 405 75.44 -19.89 11.77
N ARG A 406 74.39 -20.72 11.67
CA ARG A 406 74.05 -21.73 12.68
C ARG A 406 75.19 -22.73 12.89
N ARG A 407 75.87 -23.16 11.81
CA ARG A 407 77.01 -24.08 11.92
C ARG A 407 78.24 -23.43 12.57
N ILE A 408 78.53 -22.17 12.25
CA ILE A 408 79.60 -21.41 12.91
C ILE A 408 79.30 -21.27 14.40
N GLU A 409 78.04 -21.06 14.76
CA GLU A 409 77.59 -20.97 16.15
C GLU A 409 77.72 -22.33 16.89
N ILE A 410 77.35 -23.45 16.26
CA ILE A 410 77.59 -24.79 16.81
C ILE A 410 79.08 -25.00 17.04
N LEU A 411 79.93 -24.69 16.05
CA LEU A 411 81.38 -24.80 16.19
C LEU A 411 81.93 -23.96 17.35
N ARG A 412 81.38 -22.75 17.55
CA ARG A 412 81.72 -21.89 18.69
C ARG A 412 81.38 -22.57 20.03
N TYR A 413 80.20 -23.17 20.15
CA TYR A 413 79.80 -23.90 21.36
C TYR A 413 80.67 -25.13 21.60
N GLU A 414 80.94 -25.92 20.57
CA GLU A 414 81.75 -27.12 20.66
C GLU A 414 83.21 -26.79 21.04
N ALA A 415 83.79 -25.74 20.45
CA ALA A 415 85.13 -25.27 20.83
C ALA A 415 85.18 -24.83 22.31
N ALA A 416 84.16 -24.09 22.77
CA ALA A 416 84.06 -23.70 24.18
C ALA A 416 83.87 -24.90 25.13
N HIS A 417 83.13 -25.93 24.68
CA HIS A 417 82.94 -27.16 25.44
C HIS A 417 84.26 -27.95 25.54
N LEU A 418 84.99 -28.11 24.43
CA LEU A 418 86.32 -28.70 24.39
C LEU A 418 87.30 -27.93 25.28
N HIS A 419 87.21 -26.60 25.31
CA HIS A 419 88.03 -25.76 26.19
C HIS A 419 87.78 -26.08 27.67
N HIS A 420 86.53 -26.27 28.06
CA HIS A 420 86.19 -26.74 29.40
C HIS A 420 86.73 -28.16 29.68
N LEU A 421 86.58 -29.09 28.75
CA LEU A 421 87.06 -30.48 28.89
C LEU A 421 88.59 -30.57 29.00
N SER A 422 89.34 -29.77 28.24
CA SER A 422 90.81 -29.73 28.32
C SER A 422 91.31 -29.33 29.70
N ARG A 423 90.63 -28.38 30.36
CA ARG A 423 91.00 -27.89 31.71
C ARG A 423 90.55 -28.82 32.83
N SER A 424 89.46 -29.55 32.63
CA SER A 424 88.83 -30.37 33.68
C SER A 424 89.24 -31.85 33.61
N ARG A 425 89.30 -32.44 32.41
CA ARG A 425 89.47 -33.89 32.19
C ARG A 425 90.75 -34.24 31.42
N TYR A 426 91.10 -33.48 30.38
CA TYR A 426 92.19 -33.81 29.45
C TYR A 426 93.39 -32.85 29.60
N ARG A 427 94.00 -32.78 30.79
CA ARG A 427 95.14 -31.88 31.09
C ARG A 427 96.47 -32.37 30.52
N GLY A 428 96.55 -33.64 30.12
CA GLY A 428 97.75 -34.23 29.55
C GLY A 428 97.43 -35.48 28.74
N LEU A 429 98.41 -35.89 27.93
CA LEU A 429 98.26 -36.97 26.94
C LEU A 429 97.75 -38.29 27.54
N SER A 430 98.20 -38.66 28.73
CA SER A 430 97.81 -39.91 29.41
C SER A 430 96.34 -39.96 29.85
N GLN A 431 95.60 -38.85 29.72
CA GLN A 431 94.19 -38.73 30.09
C GLN A 431 93.27 -38.79 28.87
N VAL A 432 93.82 -38.82 27.65
CA VAL A 432 93.05 -38.94 26.41
C VAL A 432 92.41 -40.31 26.32
N ASP A 433 91.10 -40.32 26.15
CA ASP A 433 90.28 -41.52 26.06
C ASP A 433 89.33 -41.47 24.85
N ARG A 434 88.49 -42.50 24.72
CA ARG A 434 87.53 -42.59 23.61
C ARG A 434 86.44 -41.52 23.64
N ASP A 435 86.07 -40.98 24.80
CA ASP A 435 85.04 -39.95 24.86
C ASP A 435 85.51 -38.68 24.14
N LEU A 436 86.81 -38.38 24.21
CA LEU A 436 87.41 -37.29 23.44
C LEU A 436 87.36 -37.56 21.93
N LEU A 437 87.61 -38.80 21.48
CA LEU A 437 87.48 -39.18 20.07
C LEU A 437 86.04 -38.94 19.56
N THR A 438 85.04 -39.37 20.32
CA THR A 438 83.62 -39.16 19.97
C THR A 438 83.28 -37.67 19.89
N THR A 439 83.74 -36.88 20.87
CA THR A 439 83.52 -35.42 20.90
C THR A 439 84.15 -34.75 19.67
N ILE A 440 85.44 -35.05 19.40
CA ILE A 440 86.18 -34.50 18.27
C ILE A 440 85.57 -34.94 16.93
N ARG A 441 85.08 -36.18 16.80
CA ARG A 441 84.34 -36.64 15.60
C ARG A 441 83.03 -35.88 15.39
N GLY A 442 82.31 -35.54 16.45
CA GLY A 442 81.14 -34.65 16.40
C GLY A 442 81.49 -33.30 15.79
N VAL A 443 82.52 -32.65 16.33
CA VAL A 443 83.05 -31.38 15.82
C VAL A 443 83.50 -31.50 14.36
N PHE A 444 84.15 -32.60 13.97
CA PHE A 444 84.57 -32.83 12.59
C PHE A 444 83.41 -32.96 11.62
N ASN A 445 82.31 -33.59 12.01
CA ASN A 445 81.14 -33.68 11.13
C ASN A 445 80.55 -32.29 10.83
N ASP A 446 80.51 -31.40 11.81
CA ASP A 446 80.01 -30.03 11.62
C ASP A 446 81.00 -29.16 10.84
N ILE A 447 82.29 -29.27 11.15
CA ILE A 447 83.39 -28.62 10.42
C ILE A 447 83.42 -29.06 8.94
N LYS A 448 83.30 -30.36 8.68
CA LYS A 448 83.32 -30.93 7.34
C LYS A 448 82.17 -30.41 6.49
N ARG A 449 80.99 -30.21 7.07
CA ARG A 449 79.87 -29.62 6.33
C ARG A 449 80.11 -28.16 5.95
N ILE A 450 80.76 -27.36 6.80
CA ILE A 450 81.18 -26.00 6.44
C ILE A 450 82.20 -26.05 5.29
N HIS A 451 83.18 -26.96 5.37
CA HIS A 451 84.19 -27.16 4.34
C HIS A 451 83.61 -27.58 2.99
N ASP A 452 82.71 -28.58 2.98
CA ASP A 452 82.17 -29.18 1.77
C ASP A 452 81.17 -28.26 1.05
N HIS A 453 80.47 -27.38 1.78
CA HIS A 453 79.54 -26.38 1.21
C HIS A 453 80.20 -25.06 0.84
N HIS A 454 81.40 -24.79 1.36
CA HIS A 454 82.17 -23.57 1.08
C HIS A 454 83.63 -23.93 0.76
N PRO A 455 83.90 -24.55 -0.40
CA PRO A 455 85.29 -24.72 -0.87
C PRO A 455 85.99 -23.37 -0.97
N LYS A 456 87.31 -23.36 -1.20
CA LYS A 456 88.17 -22.16 -1.28
C LYS A 456 87.86 -21.22 -2.47
N ASP A 457 86.61 -21.16 -2.90
CA ASP A 457 86.07 -20.37 -4.00
C ASP A 457 85.79 -18.95 -3.50
N PHE A 458 86.86 -18.13 -3.43
CA PHE A 458 86.72 -16.70 -3.28
C PHE A 458 86.30 -16.10 -4.61
N LYS A 459 85.31 -15.20 -4.58
CA LYS A 459 84.74 -14.57 -5.78
C LYS A 459 84.83 -13.05 -5.67
N THR A 460 84.91 -12.37 -6.81
CA THR A 460 84.77 -10.92 -6.85
C THR A 460 83.28 -10.55 -6.83
N HIS A 461 82.88 -9.66 -5.93
CA HIS A 461 81.53 -9.10 -5.92
C HIS A 461 81.51 -7.81 -6.75
N PRO A 462 80.47 -7.53 -7.56
CA PRO A 462 80.41 -6.31 -8.39
C PRO A 462 80.65 -5.01 -7.61
N SER A 463 80.15 -4.94 -6.37
CA SER A 463 80.31 -3.80 -5.46
C SER A 463 81.73 -3.62 -4.91
N TYR A 464 82.60 -4.62 -5.05
CA TYR A 464 84.01 -4.60 -4.64
C TYR A 464 84.89 -5.35 -5.65
N PRO A 465 85.06 -4.83 -6.88
CA PRO A 465 85.72 -5.56 -7.97
C PRO A 465 87.22 -5.81 -7.73
N ASP A 466 87.84 -4.99 -6.87
CA ASP A 466 89.28 -5.01 -6.59
C ASP A 466 89.71 -6.06 -5.55
N ARG A 467 88.79 -6.90 -5.05
CA ARG A 467 89.11 -7.95 -4.08
C ARG A 467 88.19 -9.16 -4.21
N GLU A 468 88.74 -10.32 -3.86
CA GLU A 468 87.96 -11.54 -3.71
C GLU A 468 87.42 -11.64 -2.28
N VAL A 469 86.13 -11.93 -2.15
CA VAL A 469 85.41 -12.11 -0.89
C VAL A 469 85.03 -13.57 -0.69
N SER A 470 84.81 -13.99 0.56
CA SER A 470 84.28 -15.33 0.86
C SER A 470 82.86 -15.50 0.31
N ASN A 471 82.42 -16.74 0.09
CA ASN A 471 81.03 -17.00 -0.33
C ASN A 471 80.01 -16.44 0.69
N LEU A 472 80.31 -16.55 1.99
CA LEU A 472 79.52 -15.94 3.06
C LEU A 472 79.41 -14.41 2.89
N GLU A 473 80.54 -13.72 2.68
CA GLU A 473 80.53 -12.27 2.48
C GLU A 473 79.87 -11.87 1.15
N TYR A 474 80.00 -12.69 0.11
CA TYR A 474 79.30 -12.50 -1.17
C TYR A 474 77.78 -12.53 -0.99
N ILE A 475 77.23 -13.53 -0.29
CA ILE A 475 75.78 -13.65 -0.02
C ILE A 475 75.27 -12.43 0.76
N LEU A 476 76.02 -11.99 1.78
CA LEU A 476 75.66 -10.83 2.59
C LEU A 476 75.64 -9.53 1.76
N LEU A 477 76.59 -9.38 0.84
CA LEU A 477 76.64 -8.26 -0.11
C LEU A 477 75.50 -8.31 -1.12
N GLU A 478 75.18 -9.49 -1.67
CA GLU A 478 74.08 -9.67 -2.61
C GLU A 478 72.73 -9.35 -1.94
N ILE A 479 72.49 -9.83 -0.72
CA ILE A 479 71.30 -9.46 0.07
C ILE A 479 71.23 -7.93 0.26
N ARG A 480 72.35 -7.31 0.63
CA ARG A 480 72.39 -5.86 0.87
C ARG A 480 72.08 -5.07 -0.40
N ASP A 481 72.64 -5.47 -1.53
CA ASP A 481 72.43 -4.76 -2.79
C ASP A 481 71.00 -4.96 -3.33
N LEU A 482 70.43 -6.15 -3.18
CA LEU A 482 69.01 -6.39 -3.46
C LEU A 482 68.09 -5.51 -2.60
N ILE A 483 68.36 -5.38 -1.29
CA ILE A 483 67.57 -4.51 -0.41
C ILE A 483 67.70 -3.03 -0.81
N LYS A 484 68.87 -2.57 -1.29
CA LYS A 484 69.02 -1.19 -1.82
C LYS A 484 68.24 -0.95 -3.11
N GLU A 485 68.10 -1.98 -3.94
CA GLU A 485 67.33 -1.92 -5.18
C GLU A 485 65.81 -2.01 -4.95
N MET A 486 65.37 -2.40 -3.74
CA MET A 486 63.96 -2.38 -3.36
C MET A 486 63.49 -0.95 -3.09
N ASP A 487 62.38 -0.56 -3.72
CA ASP A 487 61.74 0.74 -3.47
C ASP A 487 60.82 0.67 -2.23
N LEU A 488 61.42 0.65 -1.05
CA LEU A 488 60.70 0.57 0.24
C LEU A 488 59.79 1.78 0.46
N ASP A 489 60.15 2.95 -0.05
CA ASP A 489 59.33 4.16 0.05
C ASP A 489 58.05 4.05 -0.77
N SER A 490 58.12 3.46 -1.96
CA SER A 490 56.91 3.18 -2.74
C SER A 490 56.02 2.13 -2.08
N VAL A 491 56.58 1.10 -1.43
CA VAL A 491 55.79 0.15 -0.61
C VAL A 491 55.07 0.89 0.53
N ARG A 492 55.74 1.80 1.25
CA ARG A 492 55.10 2.65 2.27
C ARG A 492 53.96 3.50 1.70
N LYS A 493 54.12 4.07 0.51
CA LYS A 493 53.04 4.82 -0.16
C LYS A 493 51.83 3.91 -0.44
N VAL A 494 52.05 2.68 -0.89
CA VAL A 494 50.96 1.70 -1.07
C VAL A 494 50.21 1.43 0.23
N LEU A 495 50.91 1.33 1.38
CA LEU A 495 50.25 1.16 2.67
C LEU A 495 49.33 2.35 3.03
N THR A 496 49.67 3.57 2.62
CA THR A 496 48.77 4.72 2.82
C THR A 496 47.49 4.61 2.01
N HIS A 497 47.54 4.00 0.82
CA HIS A 497 46.37 3.77 -0.03
C HIS A 497 45.40 2.77 0.62
N PHE A 498 45.89 1.79 1.36
CA PHE A 498 45.02 0.85 2.10
C PHE A 498 44.16 1.55 3.14
N ASN A 499 44.72 2.51 3.87
CA ASN A 499 43.96 3.29 4.85
C ASN A 499 42.85 4.11 4.17
N THR A 500 43.16 4.75 3.03
CA THR A 500 42.15 5.49 2.25
C THR A 500 41.01 4.58 1.79
N SER A 501 41.31 3.41 1.24
CA SER A 501 40.31 2.43 0.83
C SER A 501 39.50 1.89 2.00
N LYS A 502 40.14 1.67 3.15
CA LYS A 502 39.46 1.25 4.39
C LYS A 502 38.45 2.30 4.85
N THR A 503 38.84 3.58 4.91
CA THR A 503 37.94 4.68 5.29
C THR A 503 36.74 4.78 4.33
N PHE A 504 36.94 4.55 3.04
CA PHE A 504 35.84 4.53 2.07
C PHE A 504 34.83 3.39 2.33
N LEU A 505 35.31 2.16 2.54
CA LEU A 505 34.46 1.00 2.86
C LEU A 505 33.76 1.13 4.22
N GLU A 506 34.43 1.74 5.21
CA GLU A 506 33.85 2.08 6.51
C GLU A 506 32.73 3.14 6.36
N CYS A 507 32.95 4.18 5.56
CA CYS A 507 31.93 5.19 5.27
C CYS A 507 30.64 4.55 4.73
N TYR A 508 30.77 3.70 3.71
CA TYR A 508 29.62 2.99 3.13
C TYR A 508 28.90 2.10 4.17
N SER A 509 29.67 1.36 4.96
CA SER A 509 29.10 0.46 5.97
C SER A 509 28.27 1.18 7.03
N ASN A 510 28.64 2.42 7.37
CA ASN A 510 27.95 3.23 8.36
C ASN A 510 26.60 3.78 7.85
N ILE A 511 26.28 3.60 6.56
CA ILE A 511 24.96 3.92 6.00
C ILE A 511 23.90 2.90 6.49
N GLU A 512 24.33 1.74 7.00
CA GLU A 512 23.46 0.69 7.56
C GLU A 512 22.30 0.32 6.62
N THR A 513 22.59 0.18 5.34
CA THR A 513 21.61 -0.02 4.26
C THR A 513 22.13 -1.00 3.24
N THR A 514 21.26 -1.92 2.79
CA THR A 514 21.57 -2.89 1.74
C THR A 514 21.08 -2.43 0.37
N ALA A 515 21.59 -3.04 -0.69
CA ALA A 515 21.07 -2.86 -2.04
C ALA A 515 19.57 -3.20 -2.15
N SER A 516 19.09 -4.19 -1.38
CA SER A 516 17.66 -4.54 -1.33
C SER A 516 16.81 -3.41 -0.76
N ASP A 517 17.26 -2.80 0.34
CA ASP A 517 16.56 -1.66 0.94
C ASP A 517 16.51 -0.47 -0.02
N MET A 518 17.61 -0.22 -0.75
CA MET A 518 17.63 0.86 -1.74
C MET A 518 16.75 0.59 -2.94
N LYS A 519 16.64 -0.65 -3.39
CA LYS A 519 15.71 -1.03 -4.45
C LYS A 519 14.26 -0.69 -4.07
N GLU A 520 13.86 -0.98 -2.84
CA GLU A 520 12.51 -0.65 -2.37
C GLU A 520 12.26 0.86 -2.36
N LEU A 521 13.25 1.65 -1.91
CA LEU A 521 13.18 3.11 -1.93
C LEU A 521 13.11 3.67 -3.36
N LEU A 522 13.91 3.17 -4.29
CA LEU A 522 13.95 3.66 -5.68
C LEU A 522 12.65 3.40 -6.46
N VAL A 523 11.89 2.37 -6.09
CA VAL A 523 10.58 2.05 -6.68
C VAL A 523 9.44 2.88 -6.05
N LEU A 524 9.65 3.44 -4.85
CA LEU A 524 8.63 4.20 -4.11
C LEU A 524 8.00 5.34 -4.92
N PRO A 525 8.74 6.18 -5.67
CA PRO A 525 8.12 7.21 -6.51
C PRO A 525 7.15 6.63 -7.53
N GLY A 526 7.49 5.50 -8.15
CA GLY A 526 6.62 4.81 -9.09
C GLY A 526 5.37 4.21 -8.44
N LYS A 527 5.38 3.98 -7.12
CA LYS A 527 4.17 3.56 -6.37
C LYS A 527 3.34 4.76 -5.96
N VAL A 528 3.96 5.80 -5.39
CA VAL A 528 3.28 6.99 -4.87
C VAL A 528 2.62 7.79 -5.99
N TRP A 529 3.34 8.02 -7.10
CA TRP A 529 2.86 8.87 -8.20
C TRP A 529 2.00 8.12 -9.24
N ASN A 530 1.74 6.82 -9.06
CA ASN A 530 0.97 6.01 -10.00
C ASN A 530 -0.56 6.13 -9.78
N PHE A 531 -1.07 7.34 -9.89
CA PHE A 531 -2.51 7.62 -9.93
C PHE A 531 -2.91 8.17 -11.30
N ASP A 532 -4.15 7.91 -11.73
CA ASP A 532 -4.69 8.42 -13.00
C ASP A 532 -5.43 9.75 -12.76
N PRO A 533 -4.89 10.90 -13.19
CA PRO A 533 -5.58 12.18 -13.05
C PRO A 533 -6.91 12.24 -13.82
N LYS A 534 -7.19 11.30 -14.75
CA LYS A 534 -8.50 11.23 -15.41
C LYS A 534 -9.66 10.93 -14.47
N VAL A 535 -9.39 10.39 -13.28
CA VAL A 535 -10.39 10.26 -12.20
C VAL A 535 -11.09 11.59 -11.90
N LEU A 536 -10.42 12.69 -12.23
CA LEU A 536 -10.90 14.05 -12.04
C LEU A 536 -11.89 14.50 -13.10
N GLU A 537 -11.85 13.98 -14.33
CA GLU A 537 -12.68 14.45 -15.45
C GLU A 537 -14.18 14.46 -15.11
N GLY A 538 -14.65 13.45 -14.37
CA GLY A 538 -16.05 13.32 -13.95
C GLY A 538 -16.48 14.31 -12.86
N THR A 539 -15.56 14.98 -12.17
CA THR A 539 -15.87 15.83 -11.01
C THR A 539 -16.56 17.13 -11.41
N VAL A 540 -16.14 17.74 -12.51
CA VAL A 540 -16.80 18.92 -13.09
C VAL A 540 -18.22 18.60 -13.52
N GLU A 541 -18.43 17.44 -14.19
CA GLU A 541 -19.76 16.97 -14.55
C GLU A 541 -20.61 16.77 -13.30
N PHE A 542 -20.03 16.20 -12.24
CA PHE A 542 -20.71 15.93 -10.98
C PHE A 542 -21.21 17.17 -10.25
N ILE A 543 -20.36 18.19 -10.11
CA ILE A 543 -20.79 19.50 -9.58
C ILE A 543 -21.86 20.11 -10.49
N GLY A 544 -21.73 19.96 -11.81
CA GLY A 544 -22.76 20.35 -12.77
C GLY A 544 -24.12 19.69 -12.47
N MET A 545 -24.14 18.41 -12.09
CA MET A 545 -25.35 17.70 -11.69
C MET A 545 -25.96 18.30 -10.41
N PHE A 546 -25.17 18.65 -9.39
CA PHE A 546 -25.67 19.33 -8.19
C PHE A 546 -26.30 20.69 -8.52
N LYS A 547 -25.64 21.50 -9.35
CA LYS A 547 -26.15 22.80 -9.79
C LYS A 547 -27.46 22.70 -10.56
N GLU A 548 -27.53 21.75 -11.51
CA GLU A 548 -28.75 21.51 -12.28
C GLU A 548 -29.89 21.06 -11.35
N THR A 549 -29.59 20.18 -10.40
CA THR A 549 -30.58 19.69 -9.42
C THR A 549 -31.12 20.80 -8.55
N TYR A 550 -30.24 21.64 -7.98
CA TYR A 550 -30.64 22.80 -7.19
C TYR A 550 -31.57 23.73 -7.98
N LYS A 551 -31.21 24.02 -9.24
CA LYS A 551 -32.03 24.85 -10.13
C LYS A 551 -33.41 24.25 -10.36
N MET A 552 -33.51 22.94 -10.62
CA MET A 552 -34.81 22.27 -10.81
C MET A 552 -35.67 22.30 -9.53
N ILE A 553 -35.07 22.21 -8.35
CA ILE A 553 -35.80 22.34 -7.07
C ILE A 553 -36.36 23.75 -6.93
N GLU A 554 -35.57 24.79 -7.19
CA GLU A 554 -36.04 26.18 -7.13
C GLU A 554 -37.11 26.46 -8.21
N GLU A 555 -36.96 25.93 -9.43
CA GLU A 555 -38.00 26.03 -10.48
C GLU A 555 -39.34 25.40 -10.05
N ILE A 556 -39.31 24.25 -9.35
CA ILE A 556 -40.50 23.60 -8.79
C ILE A 556 -41.09 24.45 -7.67
N LYS A 557 -40.25 24.94 -6.75
CA LYS A 557 -40.66 25.75 -5.59
C LYS A 557 -41.27 27.09 -5.98
N GLU A 558 -40.76 27.73 -7.03
CA GLU A 558 -41.27 28.98 -7.57
C GLU A 558 -42.55 28.82 -8.41
N TRP A 559 -42.89 27.59 -8.81
CA TRP A 559 -44.08 27.33 -9.62
C TRP A 559 -45.35 27.72 -8.87
N LYS A 560 -46.25 28.42 -9.56
CA LYS A 560 -47.55 28.84 -9.05
C LYS A 560 -48.64 28.51 -10.06
N ILE A 561 -49.77 28.05 -9.56
CA ILE A 561 -50.98 27.86 -10.35
C ILE A 561 -51.62 29.22 -10.66
N ALA A 562 -52.22 29.37 -11.84
CA ALA A 562 -53.00 30.55 -12.18
C ALA A 562 -54.26 30.62 -11.30
N SER A 563 -54.59 31.81 -10.77
CA SER A 563 -55.78 31.97 -9.92
C SER A 563 -57.04 31.61 -10.68
N ASN A 564 -57.87 30.74 -10.11
CA ASN A 564 -59.20 30.40 -10.62
C ASN A 564 -60.26 30.87 -9.62
N PRO A 565 -61.01 31.95 -9.90
CA PRO A 565 -62.01 32.51 -8.98
C PRO A 565 -63.12 31.52 -8.60
N GLU A 566 -63.39 30.52 -9.46
CA GLU A 566 -64.37 29.47 -9.16
C GLU A 566 -63.90 28.50 -8.08
N ILE A 567 -62.59 28.36 -7.90
CA ILE A 567 -61.96 27.43 -6.95
C ILE A 567 -61.74 28.13 -5.60
N GLU A 568 -61.46 29.42 -5.61
CA GLU A 568 -61.31 30.23 -4.38
C GLU A 568 -62.59 30.26 -3.53
N ASN A 569 -63.77 30.08 -4.15
CA ASN A 569 -65.07 30.01 -3.49
C ASN A 569 -65.59 28.56 -3.31
N PHE A 570 -64.70 27.57 -3.31
CA PHE A 570 -65.09 26.17 -3.13
C PHE A 570 -65.62 25.92 -1.70
N PRO A 571 -66.80 25.30 -1.53
CA PRO A 571 -67.50 25.24 -0.24
C PRO A 571 -67.01 24.14 0.71
N LEU A 572 -66.17 23.21 0.23
CA LEU A 572 -65.63 22.13 1.07
C LEU A 572 -64.20 22.43 1.50
N ASP A 573 -63.92 22.19 2.78
CA ASP A 573 -62.56 22.14 3.29
C ASP A 573 -61.98 20.70 3.27
N GLY A 574 -60.78 20.52 3.82
CA GLY A 574 -60.11 19.22 3.85
C GLY A 574 -60.80 18.19 4.75
N GLU A 575 -61.52 18.63 5.79
CA GLU A 575 -62.29 17.74 6.66
C GLU A 575 -63.54 17.25 5.94
N ASP A 576 -64.21 18.13 5.19
CA ASP A 576 -65.35 17.79 4.34
C ASP A 576 -64.96 16.76 3.26
N VAL A 577 -63.86 16.97 2.53
CA VAL A 577 -63.38 16.01 1.49
C VAL A 577 -63.01 14.66 2.12
N LYS A 578 -62.36 14.69 3.29
CA LYS A 578 -62.04 13.48 4.05
C LYS A 578 -63.31 12.75 4.51
N ALA A 579 -64.32 13.49 4.97
CA ALA A 579 -65.60 12.90 5.37
C ALA A 579 -66.28 12.15 4.21
N VAL A 580 -66.23 12.70 2.98
CA VAL A 580 -66.74 11.99 1.80
C VAL A 580 -65.90 10.74 1.50
N SER A 581 -64.57 10.81 1.58
CA SER A 581 -63.70 9.63 1.41
C SER A 581 -64.00 8.52 2.43
N ASP A 582 -64.04 8.87 3.72
CA ASP A 582 -64.30 7.92 4.81
C ASP A 582 -65.69 7.30 4.68
N GLY A 583 -66.68 8.09 4.28
CA GLY A 583 -68.04 7.62 3.99
C GLY A 583 -68.10 6.65 2.80
N ILE A 584 -67.33 6.89 1.72
CA ILE A 584 -67.24 5.96 0.57
C ILE A 584 -66.64 4.62 0.99
N ILE A 585 -65.60 4.62 1.83
CA ILE A 585 -64.99 3.39 2.35
C ILE A 585 -66.01 2.57 3.14
N VAL A 586 -66.81 3.25 3.97
CA VAL A 586 -67.92 2.63 4.72
C VAL A 586 -68.98 2.08 3.75
N LEU A 587 -69.44 2.88 2.78
CA LEU A 587 -70.43 2.45 1.77
C LEU A 587 -69.95 1.24 0.99
N ASP A 588 -68.69 1.23 0.53
CA ASP A 588 -68.13 0.09 -0.21
C ASP A 588 -68.10 -1.16 0.67
N THR A 589 -67.79 -1.01 1.96
CA THR A 589 -67.80 -2.13 2.90
C THR A 589 -69.22 -2.68 3.11
N ILE A 590 -70.24 -1.82 3.27
CA ILE A 590 -71.66 -2.20 3.35
C ILE A 590 -72.12 -2.89 2.07
N ARG A 591 -71.80 -2.32 0.91
CA ARG A 591 -72.08 -2.87 -0.42
C ARG A 591 -71.46 -4.25 -0.61
N ASN A 592 -70.20 -4.41 -0.20
CA ASN A 592 -69.49 -5.67 -0.25
C ASN A 592 -70.13 -6.75 0.64
N VAL A 593 -70.62 -6.37 1.83
CA VAL A 593 -71.37 -7.28 2.71
C VAL A 593 -72.73 -7.63 2.08
N GLN A 594 -73.46 -6.69 1.50
CA GLN A 594 -74.75 -6.98 0.84
C GLN A 594 -74.59 -7.94 -0.35
N ASN A 595 -73.58 -7.70 -1.19
CA ASN A 595 -73.27 -8.52 -2.35
C ASN A 595 -72.82 -9.92 -1.94
N GLY A 596 -71.93 -10.02 -0.95
CA GLY A 596 -71.48 -11.30 -0.40
C GLY A 596 -72.65 -12.07 0.23
N TRP A 597 -73.48 -11.39 1.02
CA TRP A 597 -74.63 -11.99 1.68
C TRP A 597 -75.64 -12.62 0.70
N LYS A 598 -75.94 -11.93 -0.41
CA LYS A 598 -76.80 -12.49 -1.48
C LYS A 598 -76.23 -13.76 -2.10
N MET A 599 -74.91 -13.82 -2.27
CA MET A 599 -74.21 -15.01 -2.76
C MET A 599 -74.20 -16.13 -1.70
N MET A 600 -74.18 -15.77 -0.42
CA MET A 600 -74.20 -16.74 0.68
C MET A 600 -75.58 -17.29 1.02
N LYS A 601 -76.68 -16.64 0.61
CA LYS A 601 -78.05 -17.19 0.72
C LYS A 601 -78.28 -18.49 -0.04
N THR A 602 -77.37 -18.86 -0.95
CA THR A 602 -77.42 -20.13 -1.69
C THR A 602 -76.60 -21.23 -1.04
N LEU A 603 -76.04 -21.01 0.14
CA LEU A 603 -75.37 -22.05 0.92
C LEU A 603 -76.42 -22.99 1.53
N ASP A 604 -76.26 -24.28 1.27
CA ASP A 604 -77.07 -25.32 1.88
C ASP A 604 -76.51 -25.63 3.27
N VAL A 605 -77.20 -25.12 4.30
CA VAL A 605 -76.88 -25.32 5.71
C VAL A 605 -77.98 -26.07 6.46
N GLU A 606 -79.02 -26.54 5.75
CA GLU A 606 -80.12 -27.31 6.35
C GLU A 606 -79.58 -28.62 6.92
N ASN A 607 -79.82 -28.88 8.21
CA ASN A 607 -79.29 -30.00 8.99
C ASN A 607 -77.77 -29.95 9.30
N SER A 608 -77.16 -28.76 9.32
CA SER A 608 -75.76 -28.58 9.74
C SER A 608 -75.63 -28.16 11.22
N GLU A 609 -74.47 -28.38 11.83
CA GLU A 609 -74.18 -27.98 13.23
C GLU A 609 -74.19 -26.46 13.45
N ILE A 610 -74.25 -25.66 12.37
CA ILE A 610 -74.31 -24.20 12.42
C ILE A 610 -75.66 -23.62 12.02
N GLU A 611 -76.69 -24.43 11.77
CA GLU A 611 -78.00 -23.97 11.28
C GLU A 611 -78.55 -22.81 12.12
N ASP A 612 -78.63 -22.96 13.45
CA ASP A 612 -79.07 -21.90 14.36
C ASP A 612 -78.20 -20.63 14.31
N SER A 613 -76.88 -20.80 14.16
CA SER A 613 -75.93 -19.67 14.08
C SER A 613 -76.03 -18.95 12.74
N TRP A 614 -76.22 -19.71 11.66
CA TRP A 614 -76.39 -19.19 10.32
C TRP A 614 -77.73 -18.47 10.15
N ASP A 615 -78.81 -19.03 10.69
CA ASP A 615 -80.13 -18.42 10.72
C ASP A 615 -80.13 -17.10 11.51
N LEU A 616 -79.41 -17.05 12.62
CA LEU A 616 -79.22 -15.81 13.38
C LEU A 616 -78.46 -14.75 12.56
N LEU A 617 -77.40 -15.15 11.84
CA LEU A 617 -76.65 -14.26 10.95
C LEU A 617 -77.52 -13.78 9.78
N ASP A 618 -78.24 -14.69 9.11
CA ASP A 618 -79.08 -14.37 7.96
C ASP A 618 -80.28 -13.50 8.34
N SER A 619 -80.92 -13.79 9.47
CA SER A 619 -82.02 -12.97 10.01
C SER A 619 -81.53 -11.57 10.38
N SER A 620 -80.37 -11.47 11.05
CA SER A 620 -79.79 -10.19 11.46
C SER A 620 -79.38 -9.33 10.27
N LEU A 621 -78.74 -9.91 9.26
CA LEU A 621 -78.38 -9.21 8.02
C LEU A 621 -79.61 -8.92 7.15
N SER A 622 -80.60 -9.83 7.10
CA SER A 622 -81.89 -9.60 6.43
C SER A 622 -82.57 -8.37 6.99
N GLN A 623 -82.69 -8.30 8.31
CA GLN A 623 -83.32 -7.18 9.00
C GLN A 623 -82.53 -5.89 8.78
N PHE A 624 -81.21 -5.94 8.89
CA PHE A 624 -80.35 -4.78 8.64
C PHE A 624 -80.54 -4.23 7.23
N PHE A 625 -80.44 -5.08 6.20
CA PHE A 625 -80.61 -4.64 4.82
C PHE A 625 -82.06 -4.27 4.48
N GLU A 626 -83.06 -4.88 5.10
CA GLU A 626 -84.47 -4.49 4.94
C GLU A 626 -84.71 -3.07 5.52
N ILE A 627 -84.16 -2.79 6.70
CA ILE A 627 -84.20 -1.45 7.30
C ILE A 627 -83.49 -0.44 6.40
N LEU A 628 -82.26 -0.75 5.94
CA LEU A 628 -81.52 0.07 4.98
C LEU A 628 -82.30 0.32 3.68
N SER A 629 -83.04 -0.69 3.19
CA SER A 629 -83.86 -0.61 1.99
C SER A 629 -85.10 0.28 2.15
N SER A 630 -85.63 0.33 3.38
CA SER A 630 -86.85 1.07 3.72
C SER A 630 -86.59 2.56 3.97
N GLN A 631 -85.36 2.91 4.32
CA GLN A 631 -84.92 4.28 4.51
C GLN A 631 -84.28 4.81 3.22
N LYS A 632 -84.35 6.13 3.00
CA LYS A 632 -83.43 6.71 2.02
C LYS A 632 -82.03 6.65 2.63
N ILE A 633 -81.03 6.24 1.85
CA ILE A 633 -79.65 5.98 2.33
C ILE A 633 -79.02 7.22 3.03
N TRP A 634 -79.59 8.41 2.86
CA TRP A 634 -79.18 9.67 3.49
C TRP A 634 -79.70 9.88 4.94
N ASN A 635 -80.63 9.06 5.42
CA ASN A 635 -81.29 9.22 6.75
C ASN A 635 -80.96 8.05 7.70
N LEU A 636 -79.68 7.64 7.80
CA LEU A 636 -79.25 6.44 8.51
C LEU A 636 -79.01 6.59 10.02
N SER A 637 -79.34 7.75 10.59
CA SER A 637 -79.06 8.08 12.00
C SER A 637 -79.68 7.12 13.03
N ASN A 638 -80.60 6.23 12.62
CA ASN A 638 -81.30 5.28 13.49
C ASN A 638 -81.08 3.79 13.12
N VAL A 639 -80.16 3.45 12.22
CA VAL A 639 -79.96 2.06 11.78
C VAL A 639 -78.69 1.47 12.40
N SER A 640 -78.76 0.70 13.47
CA SER A 640 -77.57 0.07 14.06
C SER A 640 -77.17 -1.19 13.28
N PHE A 641 -75.86 -1.41 13.08
CA PHE A 641 -75.37 -2.71 12.59
C PHE A 641 -75.64 -3.78 13.66
N PRO A 642 -76.00 -5.02 13.29
CA PRO A 642 -76.24 -6.08 14.26
C PRO A 642 -74.98 -6.37 15.09
N THR A 643 -75.14 -6.48 16.41
CA THR A 643 -74.06 -6.82 17.36
C THR A 643 -74.19 -8.26 17.84
N ASN A 644 -73.07 -8.90 18.24
CA ASN A 644 -73.02 -10.28 18.74
C ASN A 644 -73.37 -11.33 17.67
N LEU A 645 -72.93 -11.10 16.43
CA LEU A 645 -73.08 -12.09 15.37
C LEU A 645 -72.24 -13.34 15.67
N PRO A 646 -72.72 -14.58 15.40
CA PRO A 646 -72.03 -15.83 15.72
C PRO A 646 -70.89 -16.14 14.73
N MET A 647 -70.03 -15.15 14.47
CA MET A 647 -69.03 -15.15 13.41
C MET A 647 -67.92 -16.18 13.63
N ASP A 648 -67.49 -16.39 14.87
CA ASP A 648 -66.44 -17.35 15.20
C ASP A 648 -66.92 -18.80 15.09
N THR A 649 -68.15 -19.07 15.55
CA THR A 649 -68.79 -20.40 15.40
C THR A 649 -68.91 -20.79 13.93
N ILE A 650 -69.41 -19.88 13.09
CA ILE A 650 -69.54 -20.11 11.64
C ILE A 650 -68.15 -20.24 11.00
N ARG A 651 -67.19 -19.37 11.36
CA ARG A 651 -65.81 -19.43 10.84
C ARG A 651 -65.14 -20.77 11.11
N THR A 652 -65.22 -21.28 12.34
CA THR A 652 -64.60 -22.55 12.72
C THR A 652 -65.21 -23.72 11.93
N PHE A 653 -66.52 -23.75 11.75
CA PHE A 653 -67.18 -24.76 10.93
C PHE A 653 -66.74 -24.72 9.46
N ILE A 654 -66.78 -23.53 8.85
CA ILE A 654 -66.39 -23.35 7.43
C ILE A 654 -64.93 -23.72 7.17
N GLN A 655 -64.04 -23.51 8.15
CA GLN A 655 -62.64 -23.91 8.04
C GLN A 655 -62.42 -25.42 8.01
N ASN A 656 -63.32 -26.18 8.64
CA ASN A 656 -63.22 -27.63 8.80
C ASN A 656 -63.95 -28.39 7.67
N GLU A 657 -65.11 -27.88 7.21
CA GLU A 657 -66.04 -28.65 6.37
C GLU A 657 -66.01 -28.28 4.86
N TYR A 658 -65.49 -27.12 4.46
CA TYR A 658 -65.53 -26.65 3.06
C TYR A 658 -64.18 -26.72 2.33
N GLN A 659 -64.22 -27.04 1.03
CA GLN A 659 -63.05 -27.04 0.14
C GLN A 659 -62.50 -25.62 -0.11
N GLU A 660 -61.22 -25.52 -0.44
CA GLU A 660 -60.39 -24.30 -0.40
C GLU A 660 -61.03 -23.06 -1.07
N ASP A 661 -61.58 -23.19 -2.28
CA ASP A 661 -62.18 -22.05 -3.00
C ASP A 661 -63.47 -21.53 -2.33
N ARG A 662 -64.42 -22.41 -2.01
CA ARG A 662 -65.67 -22.03 -1.32
C ARG A 662 -65.40 -21.56 0.11
N ARG A 663 -64.43 -22.18 0.79
CA ARG A 663 -63.96 -21.79 2.12
C ARG A 663 -63.42 -20.36 2.10
N ASN A 664 -62.58 -20.01 1.13
CA ASN A 664 -61.99 -18.67 1.05
C ASN A 664 -63.03 -17.58 0.77
N ASP A 665 -64.03 -17.85 -0.08
CA ASP A 665 -65.11 -16.90 -0.36
C ASP A 665 -65.97 -16.61 0.88
N ILE A 666 -66.34 -17.66 1.63
CA ILE A 666 -67.13 -17.52 2.86
C ILE A 666 -66.30 -16.84 3.94
N LEU A 667 -65.03 -17.20 4.12
CA LEU A 667 -64.14 -16.53 5.08
C LEU A 667 -63.89 -15.06 4.74
N ASN A 668 -63.76 -14.71 3.46
CA ASN A 668 -63.64 -13.31 3.03
C ASN A 668 -64.93 -12.52 3.27
N PHE A 669 -66.10 -13.13 3.08
CA PHE A 669 -67.38 -12.53 3.46
C PHE A 669 -67.47 -12.29 4.98
N LEU A 670 -67.12 -13.29 5.79
CA LEU A 670 -67.11 -13.15 7.25
C LEU A 670 -66.13 -12.08 7.74
N LYS A 671 -64.96 -11.94 7.09
CA LYS A 671 -64.00 -10.85 7.36
C LYS A 671 -64.58 -9.48 7.03
N LYS A 672 -65.34 -9.35 5.94
CA LYS A 672 -65.98 -8.07 5.55
C LYS A 672 -67.08 -7.66 6.55
N ILE A 673 -67.85 -8.62 7.08
CA ILE A 673 -68.80 -8.37 8.18
C ILE A 673 -68.05 -7.92 9.43
N GLN A 674 -67.00 -8.64 9.81
CA GLN A 674 -66.19 -8.28 10.97
C GLN A 674 -65.59 -6.88 10.83
N LYS A 675 -65.13 -6.50 9.62
CA LYS A 675 -64.61 -5.16 9.35
C LYS A 675 -65.64 -4.05 9.62
N LEU A 676 -66.92 -4.26 9.30
CA LEU A 676 -67.98 -3.29 9.64
C LEU A 676 -68.17 -3.18 11.16
N GLU A 677 -68.09 -4.30 11.87
CA GLU A 677 -68.25 -4.37 13.32
C GLU A 677 -67.06 -3.76 14.07
N THR A 678 -65.82 -4.02 13.63
CA THR A 678 -64.59 -3.64 14.35
C THR A 678 -63.99 -2.32 13.91
N ASP A 679 -63.93 -2.05 12.60
CA ASP A 679 -63.18 -0.91 12.05
C ASP A 679 -64.07 0.33 11.88
N PHE A 680 -65.40 0.15 11.89
CA PHE A 680 -66.37 1.21 11.69
C PHE A 680 -67.53 1.17 12.72
N PRO A 681 -67.24 1.16 14.04
CA PRO A 681 -68.30 1.16 15.06
C PRO A 681 -69.20 2.41 14.99
N GLU A 682 -68.67 3.52 14.45
CA GLU A 682 -69.36 4.80 14.24
C GLU A 682 -69.69 5.06 12.76
N TYR A 683 -69.98 4.02 11.99
CA TYR A 683 -70.20 4.16 10.54
C TYR A 683 -71.35 5.13 10.20
N GLN A 684 -72.35 5.28 11.07
CA GLN A 684 -73.46 6.23 10.90
C GLN A 684 -72.96 7.68 10.84
N ASP A 685 -72.11 8.09 11.79
CA ASP A 685 -71.53 9.43 11.86
C ASP A 685 -70.69 9.74 10.60
N LYS A 686 -69.92 8.75 10.13
CA LYS A 686 -69.14 8.87 8.89
C LYS A 686 -70.03 9.06 7.65
N LEU A 687 -71.13 8.33 7.55
CA LEU A 687 -72.10 8.49 6.45
C LEU A 687 -72.89 9.80 6.54
N GLU A 688 -73.23 10.23 7.75
CA GLU A 688 -73.91 11.52 8.00
C GLU A 688 -73.04 12.70 7.57
N LYS A 689 -71.77 12.73 8.01
CA LYS A 689 -70.80 13.77 7.59
C LYS A 689 -70.53 13.76 6.09
N MET A 690 -70.46 12.57 5.47
CA MET A 690 -70.40 12.47 4.01
C MET A 690 -71.64 13.08 3.36
N ASN A 691 -72.86 12.81 3.85
CA ASN A 691 -74.10 13.36 3.30
C ASN A 691 -74.13 14.89 3.40
N GLU A 692 -73.70 15.45 4.53
CA GLU A 692 -73.60 16.89 4.74
C GLU A 692 -72.63 17.54 3.74
N ALA A 693 -71.42 16.98 3.58
CA ALA A 693 -70.43 17.44 2.62
C ALA A 693 -70.91 17.29 1.16
N MET A 694 -71.57 16.20 0.82
CA MET A 694 -72.19 16.01 -0.50
C MET A 694 -73.32 17.03 -0.75
N GLY A 695 -74.07 17.41 0.30
CA GLY A 695 -75.10 18.45 0.25
C GLY A 695 -74.52 19.82 -0.13
N LYS A 696 -73.44 20.24 0.53
CA LYS A 696 -72.72 21.49 0.24
C LYS A 696 -72.27 21.57 -1.23
N ILE A 697 -71.74 20.48 -1.81
CA ILE A 697 -71.36 20.44 -3.23
C ILE A 697 -72.56 20.56 -4.16
N LYS A 698 -73.65 19.86 -3.86
CA LYS A 698 -74.87 19.89 -4.69
C LYS A 698 -75.49 21.29 -4.73
N GLU A 699 -75.51 21.99 -3.58
CA GLU A 699 -75.98 23.38 -3.51
C GLU A 699 -75.11 24.33 -4.34
N TRP A 700 -73.79 24.16 -4.26
CA TRP A 700 -72.84 24.96 -5.04
C TRP A 700 -72.93 24.71 -6.55
N ASP A 701 -73.07 23.45 -6.97
CA ASP A 701 -73.28 23.10 -8.39
C ASP A 701 -74.61 23.67 -8.93
N ASN A 702 -75.68 23.61 -8.14
CA ASN A 702 -76.98 24.19 -8.50
C ASN A 702 -76.93 25.72 -8.59
N GLY A 703 -76.07 26.37 -7.79
CA GLY A 703 -75.82 27.81 -7.87
C GLY A 703 -75.07 28.26 -9.15
N LYS A 704 -74.44 27.34 -9.88
CA LYS A 704 -73.76 27.63 -11.16
C LYS A 704 -74.67 27.58 -12.39
N MET A 705 -75.86 27.00 -12.30
CA MET A 705 -76.84 27.02 -13.40
C MET A 705 -77.64 28.33 -13.39
N SER A 706 -77.33 29.24 -14.32
CA SER A 706 -78.31 30.27 -14.70
C SER A 706 -79.60 29.58 -15.17
N PRO A 707 -80.80 30.00 -14.74
CA PRO A 707 -82.02 29.33 -15.16
C PRO A 707 -82.16 29.50 -16.68
N VAL A 708 -82.09 28.38 -17.40
CA VAL A 708 -82.51 28.31 -18.79
C VAL A 708 -83.98 28.72 -18.81
N LYS A 709 -84.26 29.89 -19.41
CA LYS A 709 -85.65 30.29 -19.72
C LYS A 709 -86.29 29.15 -20.49
N GLU A 710 -87.43 28.66 -20.00
CA GLU A 710 -88.30 27.75 -20.73
C GLU A 710 -88.44 28.23 -22.18
N MET A 711 -88.14 27.35 -23.14
CA MET A 711 -88.53 27.56 -24.52
C MET A 711 -90.06 27.60 -24.55
N VAL A 712 -90.60 28.79 -24.77
CA VAL A 712 -92.00 28.96 -25.16
C VAL A 712 -92.14 28.39 -26.56
N ASP A 713 -92.95 27.33 -26.68
CA ASP A 713 -93.35 26.72 -27.94
C ASP A 713 -94.30 27.68 -28.68
N CYS A 714 -93.77 28.51 -29.58
CA CYS A 714 -94.55 29.37 -30.44
C CYS A 714 -94.92 28.64 -31.75
N PHE A 715 -95.79 27.63 -31.67
CA PHE A 715 -96.42 27.02 -32.86
C PHE A 715 -97.84 27.54 -33.17
N GLU A 716 -98.34 28.52 -32.42
CA GLU A 716 -99.56 29.23 -32.79
C GLU A 716 -99.39 30.74 -32.53
N ILE A 717 -99.58 31.53 -33.60
CA ILE A 717 -99.73 32.99 -33.70
C ILE A 717 -98.49 33.78 -34.20
N GLU A 718 -98.73 34.48 -35.31
CA GLU A 718 -97.82 35.22 -36.19
C GLU A 718 -96.91 36.26 -35.49
N CYS A 719 -95.58 36.12 -35.64
CA CYS A 719 -94.63 37.18 -35.30
C CYS A 719 -94.25 37.99 -36.56
N ALA A 720 -95.01 39.06 -36.82
CA ALA A 720 -94.58 40.14 -37.69
C ALA A 720 -93.75 41.16 -36.89
N ALA A 721 -92.42 41.07 -36.95
CA ALA A 721 -91.55 42.18 -36.56
C ALA A 721 -90.19 42.10 -37.26
N THR A 722 -89.89 43.17 -37.99
CA THR A 722 -88.75 43.41 -38.86
C THR A 722 -87.43 43.55 -38.09
N LEU A 723 -86.42 42.78 -38.47
CA LEU A 723 -85.01 42.95 -38.06
C LEU A 723 -84.42 44.22 -38.70
N LYS A 724 -84.00 45.20 -37.89
CA LYS A 724 -83.11 46.28 -38.32
C LYS A 724 -81.66 45.87 -38.04
N LEU A 725 -80.84 45.85 -39.08
CA LEU A 725 -79.38 45.74 -38.98
C LEU A 725 -78.78 47.08 -38.48
N PRO A 726 -77.71 47.07 -37.67
CA PRO A 726 -77.04 48.30 -37.23
C PRO A 726 -76.26 48.97 -38.37
N GLU A 727 -76.36 50.29 -38.46
CA GLU A 727 -75.62 51.15 -39.38
C GLU A 727 -74.12 51.19 -39.01
N ALA A 728 -73.28 51.17 -40.04
CA ALA A 728 -71.85 51.35 -39.95
C ALA A 728 -71.49 52.81 -39.66
N SER A 729 -70.39 53.05 -38.94
CA SER A 729 -69.74 54.37 -38.88
C SER A 729 -68.24 54.22 -38.66
N ASN A 730 -67.53 54.44 -39.78
CA ASN A 730 -66.16 54.90 -40.04
C ASN A 730 -64.96 54.19 -39.40
#